data_AF-K0YIW3-F1
#
_entry.id   AF-K0YIW3-F1
#
_cell.length_a   1.000
_cell.length_b   1.000
_cell.length_c   1.000
_cell.angle_alpha   90.00
_cell.angle_beta   90.00
_cell.angle_gamma   90.00
#
_symmetry.space_group_name_H-M   'P 1'
#
loop_
_entity.id
_entity.type
_entity.pdbx_description
1 polymer ?
#
loop_
_entity_poly.entity_id
_entity_poly.type
_entity_poly.pdbx_seq_one_letter_code
_entity_poly.pdbx_strand_id
1 'polypeptide(L)'
;MLELKNITKDYVSGDATVHALKGISLQFRDSEFVAILGQSGCGKTTMLNIVGGLDRYTSGDLVINGVSTKEYKGRDWDSYRNHSVGFVFQSYNLIPHQDVLSNVELALTLSGVSKSERRARAIAALEQVGLGDQLHKKPNQMSGGQMQRVAIARALVNDPSIVLADEPTGALDSETSVQVMEILKNVAKDRLVVMVTHNPELADDYADRIVRFKDGMVVGDSDPYEPTSVERQAARARAGHARRTSMNPLTALSLSLNNLLTKKGRTLLTAFAGSIGIIGIALILSLSNGVNDYIAKVEQDTLSSYPLTIAKQSYDLTSMLAGDAGSTDDSASDATAANDNDSSQESDQQGSIQVFTMLKDMFASVKSNDMKSFKAFLDEGGNGISSEVSAIQYDYGITPLVYRADTTDGAVQLSPNSMTTAMTGGASSGAMAGTGMGATTSFNEMIDNRELLDEQYNVVAGRWAESADECVLVLSSSGKVSDYTLYSIGVLDPAELDDLVDSTMNASGEIEVPETEVNFTYEDALNTSFKVLSPSDSYRKNEETGGWTNMEDDADFMRERVESGLDLKIVGVVQPDPAAKSAALTQGIAYTHDLSIALMDRAASSEIVKQQLGAPDTDVFTGKSFDTLQEEAKEGVDLANLFTVDQAAIANAFKFDQSKLGAGLDLLGFDFAGVDLSGVSIDLSGAADSVDVSSLISQAPTPDFSSILGGLQDDPVLQPDQLEQVTKFSGDYVQGFMTWLAANGDGISPNDPEFGQKIVAKFQEYAATSEAQAIIAKVVDIAGQPVADRLQGVAQEYVSGQLAPYMQSVFTGIMSQVSTQIGAAVSTQLQSSLASAMTQMASQIGPQLSQTLASNMQNAFTVDAAAFANAIQFNMDAEDLTSLMTNYANASKLTYDNNLITLGYADENDPQSVKIFPVDFEAKERVIASIDEYNSQMEAAGEDDKVILYTDYMGVLMGSVTDIIDMISLVLIAFVSISLVVSSIMIGIITYISVLERTKEIGILRAIGASKGDVSRVFNAETFIIGLAAGVLGIGITMLLNIPMNIVIEQLSGVQSMAAVPPAAAVILIVISVVLTLVGGIIPSRMASKKDPVTALRTE
;
A
#
# COMPACT_ATOMS: atom_id res chain seq x y z
N MET A 1 19.38 74.46 6.04
CA MET A 1 18.83 73.12 5.72
C MET A 1 19.77 71.94 6.03
N LEU A 2 21.05 72.00 5.68
CA LEU A 2 22.01 70.89 5.73
C LEU A 2 23.31 71.31 6.42
N GLU A 3 23.82 70.50 7.36
CA GLU A 3 25.04 70.79 8.13
C GLU A 3 25.90 69.52 8.32
N LEU A 4 27.18 69.63 7.97
CA LEU A 4 28.21 68.62 8.18
C LEU A 4 29.08 69.05 9.36
N LYS A 5 29.25 68.18 10.36
CA LYS A 5 30.10 68.41 11.54
C LYS A 5 31.21 67.38 11.60
N ASN A 6 32.44 67.80 11.30
CA ASN A 6 33.65 66.98 11.39
C ASN A 6 33.50 65.61 10.71
N ILE A 7 32.89 65.59 9.51
CA ILE A 7 32.62 64.37 8.76
C ILE A 7 33.92 63.75 8.27
N THR A 8 34.17 62.52 8.70
CA THR A 8 35.30 61.70 8.28
C THR A 8 34.77 60.45 7.58
N LYS A 9 35.43 60.02 6.50
CA LYS A 9 35.08 58.80 5.79
C LYS A 9 36.34 58.04 5.43
N ASP A 10 36.39 56.82 5.95
CA ASP A 10 37.46 55.87 5.73
C ASP A 10 36.91 54.67 4.95
N TYR A 11 37.58 54.30 3.87
CA TYR A 11 37.32 53.07 3.14
C TYR A 11 38.39 52.05 3.47
N VAL A 12 37.99 50.87 3.94
CA VAL A 12 38.89 49.76 4.25
C VAL A 12 38.96 48.85 3.02
N SER A 13 40.15 48.61 2.50
CA SER A 13 40.42 47.74 1.35
C SER A 13 41.57 46.79 1.67
N GLY A 14 41.24 45.55 2.05
CA GLY A 14 42.22 44.61 2.61
C GLY A 14 42.83 45.18 3.89
N ASP A 15 44.16 45.26 3.94
CA ASP A 15 44.90 45.83 5.07
C ASP A 15 45.10 47.36 4.99
N ALA A 16 44.71 48.01 3.88
CA ALA A 16 44.89 49.44 3.68
C ALA A 16 43.62 50.24 4.00
N THR A 17 43.75 51.33 4.76
CA THR A 17 42.68 52.28 5.03
C THR A 17 42.90 53.57 4.24
N VAL A 18 41.95 53.93 3.37
CA VAL A 18 41.97 55.17 2.60
C VAL A 18 41.08 56.21 3.27
N HIS A 19 41.70 57.26 3.81
CA HIS A 19 41.02 58.41 4.43
C HIS A 19 40.49 59.37 3.36
N ALA A 20 39.28 59.12 2.87
CA ALA A 20 38.67 59.88 1.78
C ALA A 20 38.17 61.28 2.21
N LEU A 21 37.68 61.42 3.44
CA LEU A 21 37.33 62.71 4.06
C LEU A 21 37.96 62.80 5.44
N LYS A 22 38.58 63.93 5.76
CA LYS A 22 39.39 64.13 6.97
C LYS A 22 38.80 65.22 7.86
N GLY A 23 37.59 65.00 8.38
CA GLY A 23 36.94 65.91 9.33
C GLY A 23 36.37 67.20 8.70
N ILE A 24 35.52 67.08 7.69
CA ILE A 24 34.92 68.21 6.97
C ILE A 24 33.74 68.81 7.76
N SER A 25 33.74 70.13 7.91
CA SER A 25 32.62 70.90 8.46
C SER A 25 32.14 71.95 7.46
N LEU A 26 30.87 71.87 7.06
CA LEU A 26 30.24 72.74 6.06
C LEU A 26 28.75 72.91 6.36
N GLN A 27 28.22 74.10 6.12
CA GLN A 27 26.79 74.40 6.27
C GLN A 27 26.24 75.05 5.00
N PHE A 28 25.00 74.69 4.66
CA PHE A 28 24.32 75.12 3.45
C PHE A 28 23.01 75.87 3.74
N ARG A 29 22.75 76.89 2.92
CA ARG A 29 21.49 77.67 2.93
C ARG A 29 20.34 76.84 2.38
N ASP A 30 19.11 77.35 2.53
CA ASP A 30 17.90 76.66 2.08
C ASP A 30 17.78 76.69 0.54
N SER A 31 18.23 77.78 -0.10
CA SER A 31 18.30 77.94 -1.56
C SER A 31 19.60 78.68 -1.93
N GLU A 32 20.51 77.99 -2.62
CA GLU A 32 21.77 78.53 -3.16
C GLU A 32 22.34 77.56 -4.19
N PHE A 33 23.11 78.06 -5.16
CA PHE A 33 23.91 77.22 -6.06
C PHE A 33 25.35 77.11 -5.53
N VAL A 34 25.70 75.96 -4.94
CA VAL A 34 27.06 75.69 -4.46
C VAL A 34 27.83 74.79 -5.42
N ALA A 35 29.03 75.23 -5.84
CA ALA A 35 29.99 74.43 -6.56
C ALA A 35 31.13 73.93 -5.66
N ILE A 36 31.28 72.61 -5.55
CA ILE A 36 32.40 71.95 -4.88
C ILE A 36 33.49 71.69 -5.92
N LEU A 37 34.58 72.47 -5.86
CA LEU A 37 35.66 72.46 -6.85
C LEU A 37 36.92 71.78 -6.29
N GLY A 38 37.53 70.88 -7.06
CA GLY A 38 38.80 70.24 -6.68
C GLY A 38 39.26 69.18 -7.68
N GLN A 39 40.48 68.68 -7.53
CA GLN A 39 41.05 67.65 -8.42
C GLN A 39 40.33 66.30 -8.29
N SER A 40 40.46 65.42 -9.27
CA SER A 40 39.91 64.06 -9.18
C SER A 40 40.52 63.31 -7.99
N GLY A 41 39.73 62.49 -7.30
CA GLY A 41 40.18 61.73 -6.12
C GLY A 41 40.27 62.51 -4.80
N CYS A 42 40.01 63.82 -4.75
CA CYS A 42 40.14 64.60 -3.52
C CYS A 42 38.96 64.48 -2.52
N GLY A 43 38.03 63.53 -2.74
CA GLY A 43 36.90 63.24 -1.84
C GLY A 43 35.55 63.90 -2.18
N LYS A 44 35.43 64.67 -3.26
CA LYS A 44 34.19 65.43 -3.58
C LYS A 44 32.95 64.53 -3.73
N THR A 45 33.03 63.52 -4.59
CA THR A 45 31.94 62.55 -4.79
C THR A 45 31.62 61.77 -3.51
N THR A 46 32.63 61.46 -2.69
CA THR A 46 32.42 60.83 -1.37
C THR A 46 31.59 61.72 -0.45
N MET A 47 31.90 63.01 -0.38
CA MET A 47 31.12 63.99 0.38
C MET A 47 29.69 64.11 -0.17
N LEU A 48 29.55 64.19 -1.50
CA LEU A 48 28.24 64.26 -2.16
C LEU A 48 27.38 63.03 -1.87
N ASN A 49 27.96 61.83 -1.91
CA ASN A 49 27.27 60.57 -1.60
C ASN A 49 26.82 60.50 -0.13
N ILE A 50 27.61 61.02 0.81
CA ILE A 50 27.24 61.08 2.23
C ILE A 50 26.09 62.08 2.43
N VAL A 51 26.17 63.27 1.83
CA VAL A 51 25.10 64.28 1.88
C VAL A 51 23.81 63.76 1.26
N GLY A 52 23.91 63.03 0.15
CA GLY A 52 22.77 62.39 -0.51
C GLY A 52 22.24 61.16 0.21
N GLY A 53 22.87 60.71 1.30
CA GLY A 53 22.46 59.51 2.04
C GLY A 53 22.61 58.21 1.25
N LEU A 54 23.51 58.21 0.26
CA LEU A 54 23.93 57.02 -0.51
C LEU A 54 25.04 56.27 0.22
N ASP A 55 25.92 56.97 0.93
CA ASP A 55 26.98 56.39 1.76
C ASP A 55 26.87 56.90 3.22
N ARG A 56 27.54 56.23 4.16
CA ARG A 56 27.62 56.62 5.57
C ARG A 56 29.01 57.13 5.91
N TYR A 57 29.09 58.19 6.71
CA TYR A 57 30.36 58.64 7.29
C TYR A 57 30.86 57.66 8.36
N THR A 58 32.17 57.64 8.59
CA THR A 58 32.82 56.81 9.63
C THR A 58 32.77 57.49 11.00
N SER A 59 32.99 58.81 11.04
CA SER A 59 32.86 59.61 12.26
C SER A 59 32.40 61.04 11.93
N GLY A 60 31.96 61.79 12.95
CA GLY A 60 31.30 63.10 12.79
C GLY A 60 29.79 63.05 13.00
N ASP A 61 29.08 64.05 12.49
CA ASP A 61 27.62 64.12 12.50
C ASP A 61 27.09 64.90 11.29
N LEU A 62 26.11 64.33 10.60
CA LEU A 62 25.37 65.00 9.52
C LEU A 62 24.00 65.41 10.08
N VAL A 63 23.66 66.68 9.97
CA VAL A 63 22.41 67.25 10.47
C VAL A 63 21.56 67.72 9.28
N ILE A 64 20.36 67.15 9.16
CA ILE A 64 19.41 67.45 8.09
C ILE A 64 18.16 68.07 8.72
N ASN A 65 17.77 69.26 8.27
CA ASN A 65 16.63 70.02 8.83
C ASN A 65 16.68 70.17 10.36
N GLY A 66 17.88 70.31 10.94
CA GLY A 66 18.09 70.43 12.38
C GLY A 66 18.00 69.13 13.17
N VAL A 67 17.88 67.97 12.51
CA VAL A 67 17.87 66.64 13.13
C VAL A 67 19.18 65.90 12.82
N SER A 68 19.82 65.34 13.84
CA SER A 68 21.03 64.52 13.66
C SER A 68 20.68 63.20 12.97
N THR A 69 21.45 62.85 11.95
CA THR A 69 21.27 61.59 11.22
C THR A 69 21.80 60.36 11.96
N LYS A 70 22.43 60.54 13.13
CA LYS A 70 22.72 59.42 14.06
C LYS A 70 21.44 58.75 14.55
N GLU A 71 20.35 59.51 14.64
CA GLU A 71 19.03 59.02 15.05
C GLU A 71 18.23 58.39 13.89
N TYR A 72 18.69 58.56 12.64
CA TYR A 72 17.98 58.05 11.46
C TYR A 72 18.11 56.54 11.32
N LYS A 73 16.98 55.86 11.22
CA LYS A 73 16.87 54.45 10.82
C LYS A 73 16.89 54.34 9.30
N GLY A 74 17.06 53.12 8.77
CA GLY A 74 17.12 52.89 7.32
C GLY A 74 15.96 53.52 6.54
N ARG A 75 14.73 53.44 7.10
CA ARG A 75 13.54 54.05 6.50
C ARG A 75 13.59 55.58 6.43
N ASP A 76 14.21 56.23 7.41
CA ASP A 76 14.35 57.69 7.43
C ASP A 76 15.30 58.15 6.31
N TRP A 77 16.35 57.36 6.04
CA TRP A 77 17.22 57.58 4.88
C TRP A 77 16.54 57.30 3.55
N ASP A 78 15.72 56.25 3.47
CA ASP A 78 14.93 55.96 2.27
C ASP A 78 13.96 57.12 1.97
N SER A 79 13.27 57.64 2.99
CA SER A 79 12.41 58.83 2.88
C SER A 79 13.18 60.10 2.49
N TYR A 80 14.34 60.34 3.10
CA TYR A 80 15.19 61.48 2.78
C TYR A 80 15.63 61.46 1.31
N ARG A 81 16.08 60.30 0.80
CA ARG A 81 16.45 60.15 -0.61
C ARG A 81 15.28 60.33 -1.56
N ASN A 82 14.08 59.92 -1.18
CA ASN A 82 12.92 59.99 -2.07
C ASN A 82 12.32 61.41 -2.16
N HIS A 83 12.15 62.06 -1.00
CA HIS A 83 11.38 63.31 -0.91
C HIS A 83 12.23 64.57 -0.79
N SER A 84 13.49 64.46 -0.34
CA SER A 84 14.31 65.63 -0.03
C SER A 84 15.53 65.78 -0.93
N VAL A 85 15.95 64.70 -1.62
CA VAL A 85 17.15 64.68 -2.46
C VAL A 85 16.81 64.29 -3.89
N GLY A 86 17.16 65.12 -4.86
CA GLY A 86 17.26 64.77 -6.27
C GLY A 86 18.72 64.53 -6.63
N PHE A 87 19.08 63.32 -7.08
CA PHE A 87 20.46 63.00 -7.42
C PHE A 87 20.66 62.91 -8.93
N VAL A 88 21.61 63.68 -9.44
CA VAL A 88 22.06 63.68 -10.84
C VAL A 88 23.46 63.06 -10.89
N PHE A 89 23.56 61.87 -11.47
CA PHE A 89 24.80 61.09 -11.56
C PHE A 89 25.61 61.44 -12.80
N GLN A 90 26.94 61.32 -12.70
CA GLN A 90 27.87 61.49 -13.82
C GLN A 90 27.55 60.59 -15.02
N SER A 91 27.26 59.29 -14.79
CA SER A 91 26.98 58.32 -15.86
C SER A 91 25.49 58.17 -16.20
N TYR A 92 24.64 59.16 -15.91
CA TYR A 92 23.18 59.20 -16.10
C TYR A 92 22.37 58.17 -15.28
N ASN A 93 22.85 56.92 -15.19
CA ASN A 93 22.26 55.78 -14.50
C ASN A 93 20.77 55.56 -14.85
N LEU A 94 20.43 55.60 -16.14
CA LEU A 94 19.09 55.27 -16.66
C LEU A 94 18.94 53.76 -16.86
N ILE A 95 17.73 53.23 -16.70
CA ILE A 95 17.40 51.81 -16.92
C ILE A 95 17.27 51.58 -18.45
N PRO A 96 18.17 50.81 -19.10
CA PRO A 96 18.28 50.78 -20.56
C PRO A 96 17.07 50.21 -21.29
N HIS A 97 16.35 49.26 -20.66
CA HIS A 97 15.23 48.55 -21.26
C HIS A 97 13.90 49.31 -21.12
N GLN A 98 13.85 50.38 -20.33
CA GLN A 98 12.68 51.24 -20.12
C GLN A 98 12.72 52.46 -21.05
N ASP A 99 11.56 53.03 -21.36
CA ASP A 99 11.49 54.32 -22.07
C ASP A 99 11.79 55.50 -21.14
N VAL A 100 11.96 56.69 -21.73
CA VAL A 100 12.26 57.94 -21.01
C VAL A 100 11.19 58.27 -19.98
N LEU A 101 9.92 58.14 -20.36
CA LEU A 101 8.79 58.36 -19.46
C LEU A 101 8.85 57.44 -18.24
N SER A 102 9.04 56.13 -18.44
CA SER A 102 9.11 55.14 -17.36
C SER A 102 10.30 55.38 -16.42
N ASN A 103 11.44 55.82 -16.96
CA ASN A 103 12.63 56.17 -16.15
C ASN A 103 12.36 57.34 -15.19
N VAL A 104 11.55 58.31 -15.58
CA VAL A 104 11.15 59.45 -14.74
C VAL A 104 10.01 59.05 -13.78
N GLU A 105 9.02 58.28 -14.26
CA GLU A 105 7.92 57.77 -13.42
C GLU A 105 8.40 56.88 -12.26
N LEU A 106 9.55 56.22 -12.42
CA LEU A 106 10.13 55.32 -11.42
C LEU A 106 10.28 55.99 -10.04
N ALA A 107 10.70 57.26 -10.02
CA ALA A 107 10.88 58.01 -8.78
C ALA A 107 9.55 58.27 -8.05
N LEU A 108 8.47 58.55 -8.79
CA LEU A 108 7.13 58.74 -8.24
C LEU A 108 6.46 57.43 -7.82
N THR A 109 6.90 56.30 -8.36
CA THR A 109 6.33 54.97 -8.06
C THR A 109 6.58 54.58 -6.60
N LEU A 110 7.64 55.12 -6.01
CA LEU A 110 8.04 54.93 -4.62
C LEU A 110 7.33 55.90 -3.66
N SER A 111 6.78 56.99 -4.19
CA SER A 111 6.10 58.09 -3.45
C SER A 111 4.60 57.84 -3.25
N GLY A 112 4.08 56.67 -3.65
CA GLY A 112 2.68 56.28 -3.46
C GLY A 112 1.69 56.98 -4.40
N VAL A 113 2.17 57.70 -5.42
CA VAL A 113 1.35 58.47 -6.36
C VAL A 113 0.62 57.54 -7.34
N SER A 114 -0.64 57.87 -7.65
CA SER A 114 -1.48 57.09 -8.58
C SER A 114 -0.89 57.05 -9.99
N LYS A 115 -1.12 55.98 -10.76
CA LYS A 115 -0.50 55.80 -12.09
C LYS A 115 -0.76 56.96 -13.05
N SER A 116 -1.98 57.50 -13.07
CA SER A 116 -2.36 58.64 -13.92
C SER A 116 -1.62 59.92 -13.53
N GLU A 117 -1.56 60.22 -12.23
CA GLU A 117 -0.85 61.37 -11.69
C GLU A 117 0.67 61.23 -11.88
N ARG A 118 1.22 60.03 -11.74
CA ARG A 118 2.65 59.77 -12.01
C ARG A 118 3.02 60.14 -13.44
N ARG A 119 2.21 59.68 -14.39
CA ARG A 119 2.42 59.95 -15.80
C ARG A 119 2.33 61.44 -16.10
N ALA A 120 1.32 62.13 -15.58
CA ALA A 120 1.16 63.57 -15.77
C ALA A 120 2.36 64.36 -15.23
N ARG A 121 2.83 64.05 -14.00
CA ARG A 121 3.99 64.70 -13.38
C ARG A 121 5.30 64.39 -14.11
N ALA A 122 5.50 63.16 -14.56
CA ALA A 122 6.69 62.77 -15.30
C ALA A 122 6.76 63.47 -16.67
N ILE A 123 5.63 63.61 -17.37
CA ILE A 123 5.53 64.38 -18.61
C ILE A 123 5.87 65.85 -18.35
N ALA A 124 5.28 66.47 -17.33
CA ALA A 124 5.56 67.86 -16.98
C ALA A 124 7.05 68.09 -16.64
N ALA A 125 7.69 67.17 -15.91
CA ALA A 125 9.13 67.25 -15.60
C ALA A 125 10.00 67.08 -16.86
N LEU A 126 9.58 66.24 -17.81
CA LEU A 126 10.27 66.06 -19.10
C LEU A 126 10.09 67.28 -20.01
N GLU A 127 8.94 67.95 -19.98
CA GLU A 127 8.71 69.22 -20.69
C GLU A 127 9.59 70.35 -20.13
N GLN A 128 9.74 70.45 -18.80
CA GLN A 128 10.59 71.45 -18.14
C GLN A 128 12.06 71.36 -18.56
N VAL A 129 12.55 70.18 -18.94
CA VAL A 129 13.92 69.98 -19.46
C VAL A 129 13.99 69.94 -20.99
N GLY A 130 12.88 70.22 -21.69
CA GLY A 130 12.82 70.28 -23.16
C GLY A 130 12.82 68.92 -23.87
N LEU A 131 12.23 67.88 -23.25
CA LEU A 131 12.13 66.51 -23.78
C LEU A 131 10.69 66.01 -23.98
N GLY A 132 9.71 66.91 -24.05
CA GLY A 132 8.28 66.58 -24.20
C GLY A 132 7.96 65.69 -25.41
N ASP A 133 8.68 65.82 -26.53
CA ASP A 133 8.44 65.01 -27.75
C ASP A 133 9.16 63.64 -27.74
N GLN A 134 9.94 63.34 -26.70
CA GLN A 134 10.86 62.19 -26.66
C GLN A 134 10.46 61.11 -25.65
N LEU A 135 9.21 61.14 -25.17
CA LEU A 135 8.71 60.32 -24.05
C LEU A 135 8.94 58.80 -24.22
N HIS A 136 8.80 58.31 -25.46
CA HIS A 136 8.85 56.88 -25.78
C HIS A 136 10.18 56.40 -26.33
N LYS A 137 11.20 57.28 -26.41
CA LYS A 137 12.55 56.85 -26.73
C LYS A 137 13.13 56.02 -25.60
N LYS A 138 14.05 55.12 -25.93
CA LYS A 138 14.89 54.41 -24.98
C LYS A 138 16.23 55.13 -24.80
N PRO A 139 16.95 54.95 -23.67
CA PRO A 139 18.24 55.60 -23.44
C PRO A 139 19.25 55.41 -24.57
N ASN A 140 19.29 54.22 -25.20
CA ASN A 140 20.18 53.92 -26.32
C ASN A 140 19.84 54.66 -27.63
N GLN A 141 18.71 55.39 -27.69
CA GLN A 141 18.27 56.20 -28.83
C GLN A 141 18.48 57.70 -28.59
N MET A 142 19.19 58.09 -27.53
CA MET A 142 19.37 59.48 -27.10
C MET A 142 20.85 59.88 -27.11
N SER A 143 21.10 61.17 -27.32
CA SER A 143 22.44 61.75 -27.08
C SER A 143 22.77 61.82 -25.59
N GLY A 144 24.07 61.91 -25.24
CA GLY A 144 24.51 62.09 -23.84
C GLY A 144 23.82 63.26 -23.14
N GLY A 145 23.70 64.40 -23.84
CA GLY A 145 22.97 65.57 -23.35
C GLY A 145 21.49 65.36 -23.08
N GLN A 146 20.83 64.58 -23.93
CA GLN A 146 19.44 64.21 -23.70
C GLN A 146 19.31 63.25 -22.51
N MET A 147 20.19 62.26 -22.38
CA MET A 147 20.21 61.35 -21.23
C MET A 147 20.45 62.09 -19.91
N GLN A 148 21.33 63.10 -19.90
CA GLN A 148 21.55 63.96 -18.74
C GLN A 148 20.27 64.72 -18.35
N ARG A 149 19.57 65.30 -19.33
CA ARG A 149 18.30 66.00 -19.09
C ARG A 149 17.21 65.07 -18.58
N VAL A 150 17.16 63.81 -19.03
CA VAL A 150 16.27 62.79 -18.43
C VAL A 150 16.66 62.50 -16.98
N ALA A 151 17.95 62.39 -16.68
CA ALA A 151 18.41 62.19 -15.30
C ALA A 151 18.06 63.39 -14.39
N ILE A 152 18.13 64.62 -14.91
CA ILE A 152 17.68 65.83 -14.22
C ILE A 152 16.17 65.81 -14.01
N ALA A 153 15.36 65.51 -15.04
CA ALA A 153 13.91 65.38 -14.89
C ALA A 153 13.53 64.34 -13.83
N ARG A 154 14.20 63.19 -13.80
CA ARG A 154 14.03 62.16 -12.77
C ARG A 154 14.41 62.66 -11.38
N ALA A 155 15.47 63.47 -11.25
CA ALA A 155 15.86 64.05 -9.97
C ALA A 155 14.84 65.09 -9.47
N LEU A 156 14.21 65.84 -10.37
CA LEU A 156 13.28 66.92 -10.04
C LEU A 156 11.83 66.47 -9.85
N VAL A 157 11.43 65.32 -10.38
CA VAL A 157 10.01 64.92 -10.46
C VAL A 157 9.32 64.81 -9.09
N ASN A 158 10.05 64.45 -8.03
CA ASN A 158 9.54 64.37 -6.66
C ASN A 158 9.49 65.74 -5.93
N ASP A 159 9.88 66.82 -6.62
CA ASP A 159 10.06 68.16 -6.07
C ASP A 159 10.98 68.19 -4.83
N PRO A 160 12.26 67.80 -4.99
CA PRO A 160 13.19 67.71 -3.86
C PRO A 160 13.61 69.11 -3.38
N SER A 161 13.93 69.22 -2.09
CA SER A 161 14.52 70.42 -1.48
C SER A 161 16.03 70.58 -1.76
N ILE A 162 16.71 69.48 -2.09
CA ILE A 162 18.16 69.44 -2.35
C ILE A 162 18.38 68.72 -3.69
N VAL A 163 19.14 69.32 -4.59
CA VAL A 163 19.60 68.68 -5.82
C VAL A 163 21.11 68.52 -5.75
N LEU A 164 21.58 67.29 -5.86
CA LEU A 164 22.98 66.91 -5.82
C LEU A 164 23.40 66.50 -7.22
N ALA A 165 24.42 67.16 -7.78
CA ALA A 165 24.89 66.91 -9.12
C ALA A 165 26.38 66.53 -9.12
N ASP A 166 26.69 65.30 -9.49
CA ASP A 166 28.06 64.79 -9.59
C ASP A 166 28.56 64.94 -11.04
N GLU A 167 29.43 65.93 -11.28
CA GLU A 167 29.99 66.25 -12.60
C GLU A 167 28.95 66.26 -13.74
N PRO A 168 27.88 67.08 -13.65
CA PRO A 168 26.73 67.00 -14.56
C PRO A 168 27.03 67.34 -16.02
N THR A 169 28.21 67.91 -16.30
CA THR A 169 28.66 68.30 -17.65
C THR A 169 29.88 67.51 -18.13
N GLY A 170 30.44 66.61 -17.33
CA GLY A 170 31.74 65.96 -17.62
C GLY A 170 31.76 65.07 -18.87
N ALA A 171 30.60 64.64 -19.35
CA ALA A 171 30.44 63.77 -20.52
C ALA A 171 29.71 64.46 -21.70
N LEU A 172 29.64 65.80 -21.69
CA LEU A 172 28.84 66.59 -22.64
C LEU A 172 29.72 67.54 -23.47
N ASP A 173 29.24 67.92 -24.65
CA ASP A 173 29.82 69.00 -25.44
C ASP A 173 29.51 70.38 -24.80
N SER A 174 30.23 71.43 -25.22
CA SER A 174 30.12 72.76 -24.63
C SER A 174 28.73 73.39 -24.76
N GLU A 175 28.02 73.18 -25.88
CA GLU A 175 26.69 73.76 -26.11
C GLU A 175 25.65 73.10 -25.21
N THR A 176 25.69 71.78 -25.12
CA THR A 176 24.84 70.99 -24.22
C THR A 176 25.15 71.28 -22.75
N SER A 177 26.42 71.49 -22.40
CA SER A 177 26.85 71.82 -21.04
C SER A 177 26.21 73.11 -20.55
N VAL A 178 26.15 74.15 -21.38
CA VAL A 178 25.47 75.41 -21.06
C VAL A 178 23.98 75.18 -20.77
N GLN A 179 23.29 74.38 -21.59
CA GLN A 179 21.87 74.07 -21.38
C GLN A 179 21.62 73.39 -20.02
N VAL A 180 22.46 72.43 -19.64
CA VAL A 180 22.36 71.74 -18.34
C VAL A 180 22.62 72.70 -17.18
N MET A 181 23.63 73.56 -17.31
CA MET A 181 23.97 74.55 -16.28
C MET A 181 22.86 75.60 -16.10
N GLU A 182 22.22 76.03 -17.19
CA GLU A 182 21.08 76.94 -17.14
C GLU A 182 19.87 76.31 -16.43
N ILE A 183 19.61 75.01 -16.66
CA ILE A 183 18.57 74.27 -15.93
C ILE A 183 18.90 74.23 -14.43
N LEU A 184 20.12 73.84 -14.05
CA LEU A 184 20.53 73.76 -12.63
C LEU A 184 20.51 75.12 -11.94
N LYS A 185 20.91 76.20 -12.62
CA LYS A 185 20.83 77.57 -12.10
C LYS A 185 19.39 78.03 -11.88
N ASN A 186 18.48 77.67 -12.79
CA ASN A 186 17.06 77.95 -12.61
C ASN A 186 16.45 77.16 -11.45
N VAL A 187 16.85 75.90 -11.29
CA VAL A 187 16.49 75.06 -10.14
C VAL A 187 17.03 75.65 -8.83
N ALA A 188 18.22 76.24 -8.79
CA ALA A 188 18.79 76.80 -7.56
C ALA A 188 18.04 78.01 -6.98
N LYS A 189 17.10 78.61 -7.74
CA LYS A 189 16.33 79.79 -7.29
C LYS A 189 15.41 79.49 -6.11
N ASP A 190 14.88 78.27 -6.03
CA ASP A 190 13.88 77.87 -5.03
C ASP A 190 14.36 76.74 -4.10
N ARG A 191 15.52 76.13 -4.38
CA ARG A 191 16.06 75.00 -3.62
C ARG A 191 17.60 74.97 -3.61
N LEU A 192 18.20 74.14 -2.76
CA LEU A 192 19.65 73.99 -2.70
C LEU A 192 20.15 73.12 -3.87
N VAL A 193 21.12 73.62 -4.64
CA VAL A 193 21.84 72.85 -5.65
C VAL A 193 23.30 72.73 -5.24
N VAL A 194 23.78 71.50 -5.02
CA VAL A 194 25.21 71.21 -4.76
C VAL A 194 25.78 70.46 -5.94
N MET A 195 26.62 71.13 -6.71
CA MET A 195 27.31 70.56 -7.86
C MET A 195 28.77 70.27 -7.51
N VAL A 196 29.23 69.06 -7.80
CA VAL A 196 30.65 68.73 -7.81
C VAL A 196 31.19 68.89 -9.22
N THR A 197 32.31 69.60 -9.37
CA THR A 197 32.98 69.77 -10.66
C THR A 197 34.50 69.88 -10.49
N HIS A 198 35.23 69.56 -11.55
CA HIS A 198 36.66 69.87 -11.68
C HIS A 198 36.91 71.03 -12.67
N ASN A 199 35.87 71.55 -13.33
CA ASN A 199 35.96 72.69 -14.24
C ASN A 199 35.74 74.01 -13.46
N PRO A 200 36.78 74.86 -13.32
CA PRO A 200 36.67 76.13 -12.61
C PRO A 200 35.78 77.15 -13.33
N GLU A 201 35.82 77.20 -14.66
CA GLU A 201 35.05 78.18 -15.46
C GLU A 201 33.54 78.01 -15.22
N LEU A 202 33.05 76.76 -15.25
CA LEU A 202 31.64 76.47 -14.97
C LEU A 202 31.24 76.77 -13.51
N ALA A 203 32.17 76.66 -12.57
CA ALA A 203 31.91 77.00 -11.17
C ALA A 203 31.82 78.52 -11.00
N ASP A 204 32.75 79.27 -11.61
CA ASP A 204 32.82 80.73 -11.51
C ASP A 204 31.63 81.42 -12.24
N ASP A 205 31.17 80.87 -13.37
CA ASP A 205 30.10 81.49 -14.18
C ASP A 205 28.68 81.26 -13.64
N TYR A 206 28.44 80.17 -12.91
CA TYR A 206 27.08 79.73 -12.55
C TYR A 206 26.81 79.63 -11.04
N ALA A 207 27.81 79.35 -10.21
CA ALA A 207 27.59 79.13 -8.78
C ALA A 207 27.56 80.44 -7.99
N ASP A 208 26.68 80.49 -6.98
CA ASP A 208 26.63 81.60 -6.02
C ASP A 208 27.77 81.47 -4.99
N ARG A 209 28.20 80.24 -4.70
CA ARG A 209 29.24 79.91 -3.73
C ARG A 209 30.13 78.77 -4.22
N ILE A 210 31.44 78.95 -4.11
CA ILE A 210 32.46 77.95 -4.46
C ILE A 210 33.18 77.49 -3.20
N VAL A 211 33.21 76.17 -2.98
CA VAL A 211 33.95 75.50 -1.91
C VAL A 211 35.08 74.68 -2.54
N ARG A 212 36.33 74.98 -2.18
CA ARG A 212 37.52 74.33 -2.73
C ARG A 212 37.96 73.16 -1.86
N PHE A 213 38.12 71.99 -2.48
CA PHE A 213 38.54 70.74 -1.84
C PHE A 213 39.95 70.35 -2.27
N LYS A 214 40.74 69.82 -1.31
CA LYS A 214 42.04 69.21 -1.57
C LYS A 214 42.32 68.09 -0.55
N ASP A 215 42.72 66.92 -1.03
CA ASP A 215 43.16 65.77 -0.23
C ASP A 215 42.23 65.37 0.94
N GLY A 216 40.92 65.46 0.74
CA GLY A 216 39.88 65.14 1.73
C GLY A 216 39.57 66.25 2.74
N MET A 217 40.07 67.47 2.52
CA MET A 217 39.85 68.66 3.35
C MET A 217 39.28 69.83 2.53
N VAL A 218 38.57 70.73 3.21
CA VAL A 218 38.14 72.01 2.65
C VAL A 218 39.29 73.01 2.82
N VAL A 219 39.77 73.59 1.71
CA VAL A 219 40.88 74.55 1.70
C VAL A 219 40.44 75.99 1.46
N GLY A 220 39.19 76.22 1.05
CA GLY A 220 38.64 77.55 0.89
C GLY A 220 37.14 77.52 0.65
N ASP A 221 36.46 78.57 1.08
CA ASP A 221 35.03 78.78 0.93
C ASP A 221 34.79 80.27 0.65
N SER A 222 34.17 80.56 -0.49
CA SER A 222 34.02 81.94 -1.00
C SER A 222 32.91 82.74 -0.30
N ASP A 223 31.92 82.06 0.27
CA ASP A 223 30.82 82.70 1.00
C ASP A 223 30.35 81.81 2.16
N PRO A 224 31.13 81.71 3.25
CA PRO A 224 30.82 80.85 4.38
C PRO A 224 29.48 81.21 5.03
N TYR A 225 28.71 80.20 5.40
CA TYR A 225 27.42 80.37 6.06
C TYR A 225 27.40 79.71 7.44
N GLU A 226 27.04 80.47 8.48
CA GLU A 226 26.78 79.91 9.82
C GLU A 226 25.32 80.18 10.22
N PRO A 227 24.48 79.14 10.38
CA PRO A 227 23.08 79.33 10.74
C PRO A 227 22.94 79.78 12.19
N THR A 228 22.10 80.79 12.42
CA THR A 228 21.73 81.28 13.75
C THR A 228 20.93 80.25 14.54
N SER A 229 20.87 80.39 15.87
CA SER A 229 20.09 79.51 16.74
C SER A 229 18.59 79.49 16.39
N VAL A 230 18.05 80.63 15.95
CA VAL A 230 16.64 80.78 15.52
C VAL A 230 16.38 80.01 14.22
N GLU A 231 17.29 80.11 13.24
CA GLU A 231 17.17 79.36 11.98
C GLU A 231 17.24 77.85 12.19
N ARG A 232 18.08 77.38 13.14
CA ARG A 232 18.14 75.95 13.52
C ARG A 232 16.82 75.46 14.12
N GLN A 233 16.19 76.27 14.98
CA GLN A 233 14.89 75.93 15.57
C GLN A 233 13.77 75.96 14.52
N ALA A 234 13.76 76.95 13.62
CA ALA A 234 12.80 77.05 12.53
C ALA A 234 12.93 75.88 11.54
N ALA A 235 14.16 75.45 11.23
CA ALA A 235 14.41 74.26 10.41
C ALA A 235 13.86 72.99 11.08
N ARG A 236 14.07 72.83 12.40
CA ARG A 236 13.55 71.70 13.18
C ARG A 236 12.02 71.69 13.26
N ALA A 237 11.38 72.86 13.28
CA ALA A 237 9.92 73.00 13.24
C ALA A 237 9.32 72.69 11.86
N ARG A 238 10.03 73.02 10.77
CA ARG A 238 9.66 72.66 9.38
C ARG A 238 9.84 71.16 9.09
N ALA A 239 10.71 70.47 9.84
CA ALA A 239 11.06 69.06 9.70
C ALA A 239 9.94 68.08 10.16
N GLY A 240 8.66 68.40 9.92
CA GLY A 240 7.52 67.57 10.32
C GLY A 240 7.64 66.09 9.90
N HIS A 241 6.80 65.22 10.48
CA HIS A 241 6.86 63.76 10.32
C HIS A 241 7.16 63.33 8.87
N ALA A 242 8.33 62.71 8.66
CA ALA A 242 8.78 62.25 7.37
C ALA A 242 7.72 61.36 6.69
N ARG A 243 7.31 61.73 5.46
CA ARG A 243 6.34 60.96 4.67
C ARG A 243 6.94 59.59 4.36
N ARG A 244 6.24 58.53 4.75
CA ARG A 244 6.72 57.16 4.58
C ARG A 244 6.71 56.79 3.09
N THR A 245 7.84 56.30 2.59
CA THR A 245 7.89 55.61 1.30
C THR A 245 7.27 54.23 1.46
N SER A 246 6.26 53.92 0.65
CA SER A 246 5.73 52.55 0.59
C SER A 246 5.25 52.24 -0.82
N MET A 247 5.87 51.23 -1.45
CA MET A 247 5.35 50.66 -2.68
C MET A 247 4.20 49.70 -2.35
N ASN A 248 3.05 49.89 -3.00
CA ASN A 248 1.92 48.97 -2.89
C ASN A 248 2.30 47.61 -3.53
N PRO A 249 2.03 46.45 -2.88
CA PRO A 249 2.29 45.12 -3.45
C PRO A 249 1.73 44.91 -4.87
N LEU A 250 0.56 45.48 -5.22
CA LEU A 250 0.02 45.41 -6.58
C LEU A 250 0.89 46.17 -7.59
N THR A 251 1.51 47.28 -7.16
CA THR A 251 2.45 48.03 -8.01
C THR A 251 3.74 47.24 -8.21
N ALA A 252 4.24 46.57 -7.17
CA ALA A 252 5.37 45.66 -7.27
C ALA A 252 5.08 44.49 -8.23
N LEU A 253 3.86 43.93 -8.19
CA LEU A 253 3.40 42.88 -9.11
C LEU A 253 3.39 43.36 -10.57
N SER A 254 2.84 44.55 -10.84
CA SER A 254 2.81 45.11 -12.20
C SER A 254 4.20 45.42 -12.75
N LEU A 255 5.10 45.96 -11.92
CA LEU A 255 6.50 46.20 -12.29
C LEU A 255 7.21 44.88 -12.61
N SER A 256 7.00 43.88 -11.77
CA SER A 256 7.58 42.56 -11.92
C SER A 256 7.08 41.85 -13.19
N LEU A 257 5.77 41.90 -13.47
CA LEU A 257 5.16 41.30 -14.65
C LEU A 257 5.70 41.89 -15.95
N ASN A 258 5.75 43.23 -16.05
CA ASN A 258 6.33 43.90 -17.22
C ASN A 258 7.78 43.48 -17.45
N ASN A 259 8.54 43.28 -16.36
CA ASN A 259 9.93 42.87 -16.44
C ASN A 259 10.06 41.41 -16.90
N LEU A 260 9.27 40.49 -16.35
CA LEU A 260 9.23 39.09 -16.78
C LEU A 260 8.87 38.94 -18.27
N LEU A 261 7.97 39.78 -18.76
CA LEU A 261 7.57 39.83 -20.17
C LEU A 261 8.66 40.34 -21.11
N THR A 262 9.65 41.11 -20.62
CA THR A 262 10.80 41.51 -21.45
C THR A 262 11.76 40.35 -21.72
N LYS A 263 11.81 39.34 -20.84
CA LYS A 263 12.69 38.16 -20.93
C LYS A 263 11.91 36.87 -21.14
N LYS A 264 11.01 36.85 -22.14
CA LYS A 264 10.05 35.75 -22.41
C LYS A 264 10.67 34.35 -22.39
N GLY A 265 11.79 34.14 -23.07
CA GLY A 265 12.43 32.82 -23.16
C GLY A 265 12.92 32.29 -21.81
N ARG A 266 13.62 33.14 -21.04
CA ARG A 266 14.10 32.77 -19.70
C ARG A 266 12.94 32.51 -18.74
N THR A 267 11.93 33.39 -18.74
CA THR A 267 10.75 33.25 -17.89
C THR A 267 10.01 31.95 -18.18
N LEU A 268 9.84 31.59 -19.45
CA LEU A 268 9.22 30.33 -19.86
C LEU A 268 10.02 29.11 -19.40
N LEU A 269 11.35 29.11 -19.61
CA LEU A 269 12.24 28.05 -19.12
C LEU A 269 12.19 27.90 -17.60
N THR A 270 12.11 29.01 -16.86
CA THR A 270 12.02 29.00 -15.39
C THR A 270 10.69 28.44 -14.91
N ALA A 271 9.58 28.85 -15.54
CA ALA A 271 8.25 28.34 -15.23
C ALA A 271 8.12 26.85 -15.57
N PHE A 272 8.69 26.43 -16.71
CA PHE A 272 8.72 25.02 -17.11
C PHE A 272 9.54 24.18 -16.13
N ALA A 273 10.75 24.61 -15.79
CA ALA A 273 11.59 23.94 -14.79
C ALA A 273 10.91 23.83 -13.42
N GLY A 274 10.19 24.88 -12.99
CA GLY A 274 9.39 24.87 -11.76
C GLY A 274 8.12 24.01 -11.84
N SER A 275 7.63 23.71 -13.05
CA SER A 275 6.43 22.90 -13.26
C SER A 275 6.68 21.40 -13.20
N ILE A 276 7.92 20.93 -13.42
CA ILE A 276 8.26 19.48 -13.49
C ILE A 276 7.81 18.74 -12.21
N GLY A 277 8.14 19.29 -11.04
CA GLY A 277 7.71 18.70 -9.77
C GLY A 277 6.18 18.65 -9.62
N ILE A 278 5.48 19.70 -10.05
CA ILE A 278 4.00 19.77 -9.98
C ILE A 278 3.36 18.78 -10.96
N ILE A 279 3.92 18.63 -12.18
CA ILE A 279 3.47 17.64 -13.17
C ILE A 279 3.57 16.23 -12.58
N GLY A 280 4.68 15.92 -11.91
CA GLY A 280 4.87 14.63 -11.23
C GLY A 280 3.80 14.35 -10.17
N ILE A 281 3.55 15.29 -9.24
CA ILE A 281 2.51 15.10 -8.21
C ILE A 281 1.14 14.95 -8.87
N ALA A 282 0.83 15.82 -9.83
CA ALA A 282 -0.49 15.86 -10.44
C ALA A 282 -0.79 14.58 -11.24
N LEU A 283 0.21 14.00 -11.92
CA LEU A 283 0.07 12.71 -12.61
C LEU A 283 -0.10 11.55 -11.64
N ILE A 284 0.66 11.53 -10.55
CA ILE A 284 0.54 10.47 -9.54
C ILE A 284 -0.80 10.57 -8.82
N LEU A 285 -1.25 11.77 -8.44
CA LEU A 285 -2.58 11.97 -7.87
C LEU A 285 -3.69 11.66 -8.88
N SER A 286 -3.52 11.97 -10.17
CA SER A 286 -4.57 11.64 -11.14
C SER A 286 -4.73 10.13 -11.31
N LEU A 287 -3.61 9.40 -11.33
CA LEU A 287 -3.62 7.95 -11.44
C LEU A 287 -4.08 7.28 -10.14
N SER A 288 -3.57 7.72 -8.99
CA SER A 288 -3.92 7.17 -7.67
C SER A 288 -5.40 7.34 -7.35
N ASN A 289 -5.99 8.53 -7.57
CA ASN A 289 -7.43 8.69 -7.38
C ASN A 289 -8.23 7.81 -8.35
N GLY A 290 -7.79 7.70 -9.60
CA GLY A 290 -8.41 6.80 -10.57
C GLY A 290 -8.40 5.33 -10.20
N VAL A 291 -7.26 4.87 -9.69
CA VAL A 291 -7.07 3.51 -9.20
C VAL A 291 -7.91 3.29 -7.95
N ASN A 292 -7.95 4.24 -7.01
CA ASN A 292 -8.79 4.13 -5.81
C ASN A 292 -10.27 4.12 -6.15
N ASP A 293 -10.75 4.98 -7.06
CA ASP A 293 -12.14 4.99 -7.52
C ASP A 293 -12.51 3.66 -8.20
N TYR A 294 -11.56 3.08 -8.95
CA TYR A 294 -11.73 1.77 -9.56
C TYR A 294 -11.77 0.64 -8.53
N ILE A 295 -10.88 0.67 -7.53
CA ILE A 295 -10.86 -0.29 -6.43
C ILE A 295 -12.17 -0.20 -5.68
N ALA A 296 -12.62 0.98 -5.25
CA ALA A 296 -13.89 1.17 -4.56
C ALA A 296 -15.07 0.60 -5.36
N LYS A 297 -15.07 0.79 -6.69
CA LYS A 297 -16.09 0.18 -7.56
C LYS A 297 -15.96 -1.35 -7.62
N VAL A 298 -14.74 -1.88 -7.77
CA VAL A 298 -14.50 -3.32 -7.78
C VAL A 298 -14.86 -3.94 -6.43
N GLU A 299 -14.56 -3.28 -5.31
CA GLU A 299 -14.92 -3.67 -3.96
C GLU A 299 -16.44 -3.74 -3.80
N GLN A 300 -17.17 -2.68 -4.18
CA GLN A 300 -18.63 -2.66 -4.17
C GLN A 300 -19.21 -3.80 -5.02
N ASP A 301 -18.74 -3.96 -6.26
CA ASP A 301 -19.19 -5.02 -7.17
C ASP A 301 -18.88 -6.41 -6.59
N THR A 302 -17.70 -6.61 -5.98
CA THR A 302 -17.24 -7.91 -5.49
C THR A 302 -17.93 -8.31 -4.18
N LEU A 303 -18.11 -7.38 -3.25
CA LEU A 303 -18.76 -7.65 -1.96
C LEU A 303 -20.25 -8.01 -2.10
N SER A 304 -20.91 -7.52 -3.15
CA SER A 304 -22.27 -7.96 -3.49
C SER A 304 -22.36 -9.44 -3.85
N SER A 305 -21.25 -10.06 -4.25
CA SER A 305 -21.20 -11.47 -4.71
C SER A 305 -20.50 -12.41 -3.75
N TYR A 306 -19.81 -11.87 -2.73
CA TYR A 306 -19.11 -12.63 -1.71
C TYR A 306 -19.51 -12.11 -0.31
N PRO A 307 -20.61 -12.64 0.27
CA PRO A 307 -21.09 -12.22 1.58
C PRO A 307 -20.15 -12.69 2.71
N LEU A 308 -20.20 -11.96 3.83
CA LEU A 308 -19.69 -12.47 5.10
C LEU A 308 -20.58 -13.65 5.51
N THR A 309 -19.99 -14.84 5.61
CA THR A 309 -20.73 -16.07 5.91
C THR A 309 -20.43 -16.53 7.32
N ILE A 310 -21.50 -16.73 8.10
CA ILE A 310 -21.46 -17.21 9.47
C ILE A 310 -22.23 -18.52 9.48
N ALA A 311 -21.53 -19.64 9.59
CA ALA A 311 -22.15 -20.96 9.65
C ALA A 311 -22.30 -21.42 11.11
N LYS A 312 -23.31 -22.26 11.37
CA LYS A 312 -23.53 -22.89 12.68
C LYS A 312 -22.33 -23.71 13.12
N GLN A 313 -21.63 -24.34 12.19
CA GLN A 313 -20.31 -24.92 12.39
C GLN A 313 -19.31 -24.15 11.53
N SER A 314 -18.39 -23.44 12.17
CA SER A 314 -17.40 -22.59 11.48
C SER A 314 -15.97 -22.97 11.86
N TYR A 315 -15.06 -22.78 10.92
CA TYR A 315 -13.62 -22.95 11.09
C TYR A 315 -12.94 -21.60 10.92
N ASP A 316 -11.98 -21.27 11.77
CA ASP A 316 -11.12 -20.12 11.50
C ASP A 316 -10.06 -20.50 10.47
N LEU A 317 -10.28 -20.06 9.22
CA LEU A 317 -9.37 -20.26 8.10
C LEU A 317 -8.54 -18.99 7.81
N THR A 318 -8.74 -17.92 8.59
CA THR A 318 -8.06 -16.63 8.41
C THR A 318 -6.56 -16.80 8.65
N SER A 319 -6.18 -17.49 9.72
CA SER A 319 -4.80 -17.85 10.05
C SER A 319 -4.13 -18.75 8.99
N MET A 320 -4.93 -19.55 8.29
CA MET A 320 -4.49 -20.43 7.20
C MET A 320 -4.21 -19.68 5.89
N LEU A 321 -5.02 -18.67 5.55
CA LEU A 321 -4.80 -17.84 4.35
C LEU A 321 -3.74 -16.76 4.55
N ALA A 322 -3.58 -16.24 5.78
CA ALA A 322 -2.62 -15.19 6.09
C ALA A 322 -1.15 -15.65 6.02
N GLY A 323 -0.90 -16.96 6.00
CA GLY A 323 0.35 -17.61 5.56
C GLY A 323 1.65 -17.30 6.31
N ASP A 324 1.71 -16.24 7.12
CA ASP A 324 2.93 -15.73 7.77
C ASP A 324 2.67 -14.66 8.86
N ALA A 325 1.42 -14.21 9.05
CA ALA A 325 1.11 -13.07 9.93
C ALA A 325 0.77 -13.50 11.37
N GLY A 326 1.81 -13.81 12.14
CA GLY A 326 1.76 -13.75 13.59
C GLY A 326 1.33 -15.04 14.28
N SER A 327 2.27 -15.59 15.06
CA SER A 327 1.95 -16.43 16.21
C SER A 327 0.85 -15.77 17.05
N THR A 328 -0.36 -16.31 17.00
CA THR A 328 -1.38 -16.09 18.02
C THR A 328 -0.88 -16.70 19.32
N ASP A 329 -0.13 -15.90 20.07
CA ASP A 329 -0.05 -16.03 21.52
C ASP A 329 -1.32 -15.34 22.04
N ASP A 330 -2.20 -16.10 22.66
CA ASP A 330 -3.37 -15.62 23.39
C ASP A 330 -2.95 -14.50 24.35
N SER A 331 -3.34 -13.25 24.07
CA SER A 331 -3.66 -12.22 25.07
C SER A 331 -4.04 -10.92 24.37
N ALA A 332 -5.35 -10.67 24.27
CA ALA A 332 -5.86 -9.33 24.10
C ALA A 332 -5.50 -8.45 25.31
N SER A 333 -4.98 -7.25 25.02
CA SER A 333 -4.88 -6.01 25.82
C SER A 333 -3.45 -5.47 25.99
N ASP A 334 -3.05 -4.54 25.12
CA ASP A 334 -2.82 -3.14 25.50
C ASP A 334 -2.33 -2.34 24.28
N ALA A 335 -3.14 -1.39 23.81
CA ALA A 335 -2.71 -0.40 22.86
C ALA A 335 -2.05 0.77 23.62
N THR A 336 -0.72 0.74 23.79
CA THR A 336 0.03 1.98 24.00
C THR A 336 1.33 2.01 23.19
N ALA A 337 1.39 2.99 22.30
CA ALA A 337 2.58 3.37 21.56
C ALA A 337 3.70 3.82 22.50
N ALA A 338 4.89 3.24 22.34
CA ALA A 338 6.14 3.87 22.71
C ALA A 338 7.24 3.49 21.71
N ASN A 339 7.77 4.50 21.03
CA ASN A 339 9.08 4.47 20.39
C ASN A 339 10.11 3.92 21.39
N ASP A 340 10.87 2.91 20.98
CA ASP A 340 12.29 2.90 21.26
C ASP A 340 13.07 2.28 20.09
N ASN A 341 13.97 3.10 19.55
CA ASN A 341 15.07 2.65 18.72
C ASN A 341 16.03 1.88 19.63
N ASP A 342 16.07 0.56 19.51
CA ASP A 342 17.32 -0.16 19.75
C ASP A 342 17.48 -1.27 18.71
N SER A 343 18.33 -0.98 17.73
CA SER A 343 18.85 -1.94 16.79
C SER A 343 19.85 -2.86 17.49
N SER A 344 19.79 -4.15 17.14
CA SER A 344 20.77 -5.22 17.43
C SER A 344 20.58 -6.04 18.72
N GLN A 345 19.62 -6.97 18.66
CA GLN A 345 19.87 -8.32 19.17
C GLN A 345 19.81 -9.32 18.01
N GLU A 346 20.97 -9.92 17.74
CA GLU A 346 21.14 -11.11 16.91
C GLU A 346 20.29 -12.24 17.52
N SER A 347 19.23 -12.63 16.82
CA SER A 347 18.60 -13.93 17.04
C SER A 347 19.30 -14.95 16.13
N ASP A 348 20.32 -15.60 16.70
CA ASP A 348 20.80 -16.92 16.28
C ASP A 348 19.66 -17.94 16.39
N GLN A 349 18.87 -18.09 15.33
CA GLN A 349 18.14 -19.32 15.03
C GLN A 349 18.20 -19.56 13.52
N GLN A 350 19.32 -20.14 13.10
CA GLN A 350 19.54 -20.57 11.73
C GLN A 350 19.08 -22.04 11.60
N GLY A 351 17.92 -22.26 10.97
CA GLY A 351 17.67 -23.51 10.22
C GLY A 351 16.63 -24.51 10.73
N SER A 352 15.60 -24.11 11.48
CA SER A 352 14.38 -24.95 11.60
C SER A 352 13.40 -24.61 10.47
N ILE A 353 12.89 -25.63 9.77
CA ILE A 353 11.67 -25.45 8.97
C ILE A 353 10.56 -25.23 9.97
N GLN A 354 9.90 -24.07 9.91
CA GLN A 354 8.70 -23.84 10.71
C GLN A 354 7.61 -24.78 10.21
N VAL A 355 7.27 -25.77 11.03
CA VAL A 355 6.16 -26.68 10.75
C VAL A 355 4.88 -25.89 11.05
N PHE A 356 4.19 -25.48 9.99
CA PHE A 356 2.85 -24.91 10.11
C PHE A 356 1.85 -26.02 10.43
N THR A 357 1.16 -25.92 11.57
CA THR A 357 0.25 -26.94 12.09
C THR A 357 -1.17 -26.83 11.54
N MET A 358 -1.31 -26.76 10.21
CA MET A 358 -2.59 -26.58 9.50
C MET A 358 -3.74 -27.45 10.04
N LEU A 359 -3.51 -28.76 10.14
CA LEU A 359 -4.54 -29.71 10.55
C LEU A 359 -4.91 -29.56 12.03
N LYS A 360 -3.92 -29.36 12.91
CA LYS A 360 -4.15 -29.21 14.35
C LYS A 360 -4.93 -27.93 14.64
N ASP A 361 -4.56 -26.83 13.98
CA ASP A 361 -5.20 -25.53 14.18
C ASP A 361 -6.62 -25.52 13.62
N MET A 362 -6.86 -26.19 12.47
CA MET A 362 -8.20 -26.41 11.94
C MET A 362 -9.10 -27.24 12.88
N PHE A 363 -8.58 -28.30 13.51
CA PHE A 363 -9.35 -29.11 14.46
C PHE A 363 -9.53 -28.42 15.82
N ALA A 364 -8.61 -27.54 16.22
CA ALA A 364 -8.74 -26.73 17.42
C ALA A 364 -9.71 -25.56 17.25
N SER A 365 -9.86 -25.03 16.02
CA SER A 365 -10.73 -23.89 15.71
C SER A 365 -12.18 -24.25 15.38
N VAL A 366 -12.56 -25.52 15.47
CA VAL A 366 -13.96 -25.94 15.24
C VAL A 366 -14.84 -25.43 16.37
N LYS A 367 -15.63 -24.40 16.07
CA LYS A 367 -16.63 -23.85 16.99
C LYS A 367 -18.03 -24.02 16.42
N SER A 368 -18.97 -24.40 17.29
CA SER A 368 -20.40 -24.33 17.00
C SER A 368 -20.91 -22.96 17.45
N ASN A 369 -21.39 -22.15 16.52
CA ASN A 369 -21.95 -20.83 16.81
C ASN A 369 -23.42 -20.93 17.26
N ASP A 370 -23.82 -20.08 18.21
CA ASP A 370 -25.23 -19.91 18.59
C ASP A 370 -25.97 -19.01 17.59
N MET A 371 -26.54 -19.65 16.57
CA MET A 371 -27.27 -18.95 15.50
C MET A 371 -28.59 -18.35 15.98
N LYS A 372 -29.18 -18.87 17.05
CA LYS A 372 -30.46 -18.40 17.58
C LYS A 372 -30.35 -17.05 18.26
N SER A 373 -29.37 -16.90 19.15
CA SER A 373 -29.09 -15.62 19.80
C SER A 373 -28.60 -14.58 18.78
N PHE A 374 -27.77 -15.00 17.82
CA PHE A 374 -27.24 -14.10 16.80
C PHE A 374 -28.30 -13.59 15.82
N LYS A 375 -29.21 -14.47 15.36
CA LYS A 375 -30.36 -14.04 14.54
C LYS A 375 -31.23 -13.03 15.29
N ALA A 376 -31.51 -13.25 16.58
CA ALA A 376 -32.27 -12.30 17.38
C ALA A 376 -31.59 -10.92 17.45
N PHE A 377 -30.25 -10.88 17.58
CA PHE A 377 -29.48 -9.64 17.51
C PHE A 377 -29.59 -8.92 16.16
N LEU A 378 -29.53 -9.67 15.05
CA LEU A 378 -29.70 -9.11 13.70
C LEU A 378 -31.13 -8.58 13.47
N ASP A 379 -32.14 -9.32 13.93
CA ASP A 379 -33.55 -8.94 13.83
C ASP A 379 -33.89 -7.68 14.66
N GLU A 380 -33.16 -7.43 15.75
CA GLU A 380 -33.23 -6.17 16.54
C GLU A 380 -32.51 -4.98 15.89
N GLY A 381 -31.91 -5.18 14.71
CA GLY A 381 -31.23 -4.16 13.91
C GLY A 381 -29.71 -4.19 13.99
N GLY A 382 -29.13 -5.14 14.75
CA GLY A 382 -27.71 -5.44 14.78
C GLY A 382 -26.80 -4.24 15.03
N ASN A 383 -27.17 -3.34 15.95
CA ASN A 383 -26.43 -2.09 16.23
C ASN A 383 -26.16 -1.19 15.00
N GLY A 384 -27.00 -1.24 13.96
CA GLY A 384 -26.84 -0.43 12.76
C GLY A 384 -26.31 -1.21 11.55
N ILE A 385 -26.04 -2.52 11.69
CA ILE A 385 -25.73 -3.42 10.57
C ILE A 385 -26.75 -3.27 9.43
N SER A 386 -28.05 -3.15 9.76
CA SER A 386 -29.13 -3.03 8.77
C SER A 386 -29.01 -1.85 7.80
N SER A 387 -28.32 -0.77 8.15
CA SER A 387 -28.06 0.36 7.23
C SER A 387 -26.79 0.22 6.39
N GLU A 388 -25.94 -0.73 6.73
CA GLU A 388 -24.60 -0.96 6.15
C GLU A 388 -24.59 -2.16 5.20
N VAL A 389 -25.71 -2.87 5.09
CA VAL A 389 -25.86 -4.09 4.30
C VAL A 389 -26.91 -3.92 3.23
N SER A 390 -26.66 -4.51 2.07
CA SER A 390 -27.64 -4.63 1.00
C SER A 390 -28.68 -5.72 1.32
N ALA A 391 -28.27 -6.83 1.92
CA ALA A 391 -29.17 -7.91 2.32
C ALA A 391 -28.56 -8.74 3.46
N ILE A 392 -29.43 -9.41 4.21
CA ILE A 392 -29.07 -10.49 5.14
C ILE A 392 -29.91 -11.69 4.71
N GLN A 393 -29.25 -12.79 4.34
CA GLN A 393 -29.92 -14.02 3.93
C GLN A 393 -29.68 -15.11 4.97
N TYR A 394 -30.75 -15.79 5.35
CA TYR A 394 -30.73 -16.91 6.28
C TYR A 394 -30.87 -18.22 5.51
N ASP A 395 -29.89 -19.10 5.61
CA ASP A 395 -29.94 -20.43 5.03
C ASP A 395 -30.25 -21.45 6.14
N TYR A 396 -31.29 -22.25 5.90
CA TYR A 396 -31.79 -23.24 6.85
C TYR A 396 -31.31 -24.66 6.51
N GLY A 397 -30.45 -24.82 5.50
CA GLY A 397 -29.95 -26.13 5.07
C GLY A 397 -31.01 -26.98 4.35
N ILE A 398 -32.08 -26.34 3.86
CA ILE A 398 -33.17 -27.02 3.16
C ILE A 398 -32.79 -27.19 1.69
N THR A 399 -32.58 -28.45 1.29
CA THR A 399 -32.33 -28.77 -0.13
C THR A 399 -33.65 -29.23 -0.77
N PRO A 400 -34.19 -28.49 -1.74
CA PRO A 400 -35.41 -28.90 -2.43
C PRO A 400 -35.16 -30.15 -3.28
N LEU A 401 -35.98 -31.20 -3.10
CA LEU A 401 -35.96 -32.36 -3.97
C LEU A 401 -36.86 -32.09 -5.18
N VAL A 402 -36.24 -31.78 -6.32
CA VAL A 402 -36.95 -31.36 -7.53
C VAL A 402 -37.12 -32.55 -8.47
N TYR A 403 -38.35 -32.78 -8.90
CA TYR A 403 -38.76 -33.82 -9.84
C TYR A 403 -39.39 -33.24 -11.09
N ARG A 404 -39.35 -34.01 -12.18
CA ARG A 404 -40.08 -33.70 -13.40
C ARG A 404 -41.59 -33.68 -13.11
N ALA A 405 -42.29 -32.66 -13.63
CA ALA A 405 -43.73 -32.54 -13.41
C ALA A 405 -44.55 -33.63 -14.12
N ASP A 406 -44.06 -34.15 -15.25
CA ASP A 406 -44.65 -35.29 -15.94
C ASP A 406 -44.12 -36.60 -15.34
N THR A 407 -45.03 -37.36 -14.73
CA THR A 407 -44.75 -38.64 -14.06
C THR A 407 -45.10 -39.87 -14.91
N THR A 408 -45.45 -39.71 -16.19
CA THR A 408 -45.87 -40.83 -17.05
C THR A 408 -44.80 -41.92 -17.22
N ASP A 409 -43.53 -41.52 -17.24
CA ASP A 409 -42.37 -42.40 -17.38
C ASP A 409 -41.73 -42.76 -16.03
N GLY A 410 -42.42 -42.46 -14.91
CA GLY A 410 -41.92 -42.64 -13.54
C GLY A 410 -41.51 -41.34 -12.86
N ALA A 411 -41.14 -41.42 -11.59
CA ALA A 411 -40.64 -40.28 -10.82
C ALA A 411 -39.15 -40.05 -11.15
N VAL A 412 -38.85 -39.07 -12.00
CA VAL A 412 -37.47 -38.70 -12.37
C VAL A 412 -37.04 -37.50 -11.53
N GLN A 413 -36.05 -37.70 -10.66
CA GLN A 413 -35.42 -36.64 -9.88
C GLN A 413 -34.47 -35.83 -10.75
N LEU A 414 -34.57 -34.51 -10.68
CA LEU A 414 -33.78 -33.56 -11.46
C LEU A 414 -32.73 -32.84 -10.59
N SER A 415 -33.03 -32.62 -9.31
CA SER A 415 -32.11 -32.01 -8.34
C SER A 415 -32.35 -32.54 -6.93
N PRO A 416 -31.30 -32.84 -6.15
CA PRO A 416 -29.91 -33.04 -6.58
C PRO A 416 -29.79 -34.12 -7.67
N ASN A 417 -28.85 -33.95 -8.60
CA ASN A 417 -28.54 -34.93 -9.66
C ASN A 417 -27.27 -35.72 -9.32
N SER A 418 -26.94 -36.77 -10.07
CA SER A 418 -25.79 -37.64 -9.74
C SER A 418 -24.46 -36.93 -9.68
N MET A 419 -24.24 -35.88 -10.47
CA MET A 419 -23.04 -35.05 -10.37
C MET A 419 -23.00 -34.27 -9.04
N THR A 420 -24.12 -33.66 -8.65
CA THR A 420 -24.25 -32.98 -7.35
C THR A 420 -24.03 -33.98 -6.21
N THR A 421 -24.68 -35.15 -6.28
CA THR A 421 -24.59 -36.21 -5.28
C THR A 421 -23.17 -36.79 -5.19
N ALA A 422 -22.46 -36.96 -6.31
CA ALA A 422 -21.08 -37.40 -6.33
C ALA A 422 -20.13 -36.39 -5.66
N MET A 423 -20.37 -35.09 -5.84
CA MET A 423 -19.59 -34.03 -5.20
C MET A 423 -19.93 -33.82 -3.72
N THR A 424 -21.14 -34.20 -3.30
CA THR A 424 -21.66 -34.00 -1.93
C THR A 424 -21.77 -35.25 -1.07
N GLY A 425 -21.62 -36.44 -1.63
CA GLY A 425 -21.89 -37.72 -0.95
C GLY A 425 -20.77 -38.22 -0.03
N GLY A 426 -19.59 -37.57 -0.02
CA GLY A 426 -18.42 -37.99 0.75
C GLY A 426 -18.21 -37.28 2.09
N ALA A 427 -17.21 -37.73 2.86
CA ALA A 427 -16.70 -37.05 4.07
C ALA A 427 -16.19 -35.61 3.79
N SER A 428 -16.01 -35.27 2.52
CA SER A 428 -15.65 -33.95 2.00
C SER A 428 -16.79 -32.92 2.00
N SER A 429 -18.05 -33.33 2.18
CA SER A 429 -19.22 -32.42 2.09
C SER A 429 -19.28 -31.36 3.18
N GLY A 430 -19.03 -31.73 4.44
CA GLY A 430 -18.96 -30.75 5.54
C GLY A 430 -17.77 -29.80 5.44
N ALA A 431 -16.63 -30.29 4.93
CA ALA A 431 -15.43 -29.47 4.72
C ALA A 431 -15.54 -28.52 3.52
N MET A 432 -16.26 -28.91 2.46
CA MET A 432 -16.52 -28.07 1.27
C MET A 432 -17.65 -27.06 1.50
N ALA A 433 -18.66 -27.40 2.30
CA ALA A 433 -19.75 -26.47 2.62
C ALA A 433 -19.27 -25.22 3.37
N GLY A 434 -18.28 -25.37 4.26
CA GLY A 434 -17.70 -24.26 5.04
C GLY A 434 -16.84 -23.28 4.24
N THR A 435 -16.36 -23.63 3.05
CA THR A 435 -15.50 -22.75 2.23
C THR A 435 -16.28 -21.84 1.28
N GLY A 436 -17.62 -21.85 1.35
CA GLY A 436 -18.47 -21.15 0.38
C GLY A 436 -18.44 -21.76 -1.03
N MET A 437 -17.62 -22.80 -1.27
CA MET A 437 -17.74 -23.71 -2.40
C MET A 437 -18.84 -24.73 -2.09
N GLY A 438 -20.06 -24.22 -1.89
CA GLY A 438 -21.23 -25.07 -1.73
C GLY A 438 -21.34 -26.03 -2.92
N ALA A 439 -21.98 -27.17 -2.68
CA ALA A 439 -22.44 -28.03 -3.75
C ALA A 439 -23.09 -27.16 -4.83
N THR A 440 -22.53 -27.13 -6.04
CA THR A 440 -23.10 -26.37 -7.15
C THR A 440 -24.39 -27.04 -7.60
N THR A 441 -25.46 -26.82 -6.85
CA THR A 441 -26.80 -27.24 -7.24
C THR A 441 -27.31 -26.27 -8.30
N SER A 442 -28.10 -26.78 -9.24
CA SER A 442 -28.74 -25.95 -10.25
C SER A 442 -29.94 -25.17 -9.70
N PHE A 443 -30.37 -25.40 -8.45
CA PHE A 443 -31.51 -24.74 -7.82
C PHE A 443 -31.05 -24.00 -6.57
N ASN A 444 -31.00 -22.68 -6.64
CA ASN A 444 -30.51 -21.84 -5.55
C ASN A 444 -31.58 -20.86 -5.08
N GLU A 445 -31.58 -20.55 -3.79
CA GLU A 445 -32.46 -19.51 -3.27
C GLU A 445 -31.99 -18.13 -3.76
N MET A 446 -32.93 -17.32 -4.23
CA MET A 446 -32.70 -15.97 -4.73
C MET A 446 -32.50 -14.99 -3.56
N ILE A 447 -31.54 -14.08 -3.69
CA ILE A 447 -31.34 -13.01 -2.70
C ILE A 447 -32.58 -12.11 -2.60
N ASP A 448 -33.02 -11.84 -1.37
CA ASP A 448 -34.18 -10.99 -1.09
C ASP A 448 -33.81 -9.50 -1.10
N ASN A 449 -33.25 -9.03 -2.21
CA ASN A 449 -33.04 -7.60 -2.46
C ASN A 449 -33.33 -7.26 -3.92
N ARG A 450 -34.49 -6.66 -4.14
CA ARG A 450 -34.94 -6.31 -5.49
C ARG A 450 -34.12 -5.19 -6.13
N GLU A 451 -33.69 -4.19 -5.35
CA GLU A 451 -32.91 -3.07 -5.89
C GLU A 451 -31.55 -3.55 -6.44
N LEU A 452 -30.89 -4.46 -5.71
CA LEU A 452 -29.64 -5.08 -6.16
C LEU A 452 -29.85 -5.96 -7.41
N LEU A 453 -30.92 -6.76 -7.45
CA LEU A 453 -31.22 -7.60 -8.61
C LEU A 453 -31.54 -6.79 -9.87
N ASP A 454 -32.31 -5.70 -9.74
CA ASP A 454 -32.64 -4.81 -10.86
C ASP A 454 -31.42 -3.99 -11.34
N GLU A 455 -30.40 -3.77 -10.49
CA GLU A 455 -29.13 -3.13 -10.88
C GLU A 455 -28.19 -4.09 -11.62
N GLN A 456 -28.18 -5.38 -11.27
CA GLN A 456 -27.22 -6.36 -11.80
C GLN A 456 -27.77 -7.23 -12.94
N TYR A 457 -29.10 -7.36 -13.09
CA TYR A 457 -29.72 -8.27 -14.04
C TYR A 457 -30.79 -7.59 -14.90
N ASN A 458 -30.86 -8.03 -16.15
CA ASN A 458 -31.93 -7.71 -17.07
C ASN A 458 -32.90 -8.90 -17.20
N VAL A 459 -34.19 -8.64 -17.02
CA VAL A 459 -35.23 -9.63 -17.34
C VAL A 459 -35.37 -9.70 -18.86
N VAL A 460 -34.91 -10.80 -19.46
CA VAL A 460 -34.95 -11.00 -20.92
C VAL A 460 -36.29 -11.59 -21.38
N ALA A 461 -36.98 -12.33 -20.51
CA ALA A 461 -38.33 -12.83 -20.75
C ALA A 461 -39.11 -13.00 -19.43
N GLY A 462 -40.43 -12.79 -19.45
CA GLY A 462 -41.29 -12.98 -18.28
C GLY A 462 -41.12 -11.90 -17.20
N ARG A 463 -41.04 -12.32 -15.93
CA ARG A 463 -40.82 -11.46 -14.76
C ARG A 463 -40.08 -12.21 -13.66
N TRP A 464 -39.60 -11.49 -12.65
CA TRP A 464 -39.08 -12.10 -11.43
C TRP A 464 -40.16 -12.90 -10.68
N ALA A 465 -39.72 -13.94 -9.97
CA ALA A 465 -40.56 -14.77 -9.10
C ALA A 465 -40.95 -14.00 -7.83
N GLU A 466 -42.21 -14.17 -7.39
CA GLU A 466 -42.76 -13.44 -6.23
C GLU A 466 -43.39 -14.35 -5.17
N SER A 467 -43.67 -15.62 -5.47
CA SER A 467 -44.32 -16.58 -4.57
C SER A 467 -43.57 -17.91 -4.49
N ALA A 468 -43.94 -18.76 -3.51
CA ALA A 468 -43.33 -20.08 -3.27
C ALA A 468 -43.38 -21.04 -4.47
N ASP A 469 -44.36 -20.89 -5.36
CA ASP A 469 -44.57 -21.72 -6.55
C ASP A 469 -43.88 -21.18 -7.82
N GLU A 470 -43.08 -20.13 -7.68
CA GLU A 470 -42.43 -19.43 -8.79
C GLU A 470 -40.90 -19.46 -8.68
N CYS A 471 -40.23 -19.59 -9.83
CA CYS A 471 -38.79 -19.46 -9.96
C CYS A 471 -38.40 -18.76 -11.27
N VAL A 472 -37.13 -18.39 -11.41
CA VAL A 472 -36.56 -17.80 -12.63
C VAL A 472 -35.37 -18.60 -13.12
N LEU A 473 -35.17 -18.62 -14.45
CA LEU A 473 -33.98 -19.18 -15.09
C LEU A 473 -32.91 -18.09 -15.23
N VAL A 474 -31.75 -18.32 -14.64
CA VAL A 474 -30.59 -17.43 -14.68
C VAL A 474 -29.64 -17.87 -15.79
N LEU A 475 -29.41 -17.01 -16.78
CA LEU A 475 -28.48 -17.24 -17.87
C LEU A 475 -27.04 -16.84 -17.49
N SER A 476 -26.06 -17.35 -18.25
CA SER A 476 -24.69 -16.80 -18.20
C SER A 476 -24.67 -15.35 -18.71
N SER A 477 -23.60 -14.61 -18.41
CA SER A 477 -23.37 -13.25 -18.93
C SER A 477 -23.42 -13.18 -20.47
N SER A 478 -23.04 -14.26 -21.15
CA SER A 478 -23.15 -14.40 -22.61
C SER A 478 -24.55 -14.72 -23.14
N GLY A 479 -25.55 -14.84 -22.26
CA GLY A 479 -26.94 -15.19 -22.60
C GLY A 479 -27.17 -16.66 -22.90
N LYS A 480 -26.22 -17.54 -22.52
CA LYS A 480 -26.28 -19.00 -22.74
C LYS A 480 -26.71 -19.76 -21.47
N VAL A 481 -27.26 -20.95 -21.65
CA VAL A 481 -27.55 -21.95 -20.60
C VAL A 481 -26.52 -23.07 -20.69
N SER A 482 -26.04 -23.59 -19.55
CA SER A 482 -25.13 -24.75 -19.53
C SER A 482 -25.89 -26.06 -19.76
N ASP A 483 -25.23 -27.05 -20.36
CA ASP A 483 -25.70 -28.43 -20.46
C ASP A 483 -26.06 -29.01 -19.07
N TYR A 484 -25.24 -28.75 -18.05
CA TYR A 484 -25.52 -29.10 -16.66
C TYR A 484 -26.88 -28.56 -16.18
N THR A 485 -27.19 -27.30 -16.50
CA THR A 485 -28.51 -26.73 -16.17
C THR A 485 -29.62 -27.45 -16.95
N LEU A 486 -29.40 -27.75 -18.24
CA LEU A 486 -30.37 -28.46 -19.08
C LEU A 486 -30.67 -29.88 -18.60
N TYR A 487 -29.67 -30.63 -18.13
CA TYR A 487 -29.87 -31.91 -17.44
C TYR A 487 -30.67 -31.69 -16.13
N SER A 488 -30.30 -30.67 -15.36
CA SER A 488 -30.93 -30.37 -14.06
C SER A 488 -32.36 -29.84 -14.15
N ILE A 489 -32.82 -29.37 -15.32
CA ILE A 489 -34.23 -29.01 -15.56
C ILE A 489 -34.98 -30.08 -16.37
N GLY A 490 -34.32 -31.20 -16.68
CA GLY A 490 -34.90 -32.33 -17.40
C GLY A 490 -35.17 -32.09 -18.88
N VAL A 491 -34.52 -31.09 -19.49
CA VAL A 491 -34.54 -30.86 -20.95
C VAL A 491 -33.64 -31.87 -21.66
N LEU A 492 -32.49 -32.16 -21.06
CA LEU A 492 -31.66 -33.31 -21.42
C LEU A 492 -32.00 -34.48 -20.50
N ASP A 493 -31.73 -35.71 -20.95
CA ASP A 493 -32.06 -36.92 -20.19
C ASP A 493 -31.10 -37.08 -19.00
N PRO A 494 -31.57 -36.98 -17.74
CA PRO A 494 -30.69 -37.10 -16.56
C PRO A 494 -29.92 -38.42 -16.50
N ALA A 495 -30.44 -39.50 -17.08
CA ALA A 495 -29.76 -40.79 -17.12
C ALA A 495 -28.41 -40.74 -17.89
N GLU A 496 -28.29 -39.88 -18.90
CA GLU A 496 -27.02 -39.69 -19.61
C GLU A 496 -25.96 -39.05 -18.70
N LEU A 497 -26.37 -38.12 -17.83
CA LEU A 497 -25.48 -37.50 -16.85
C LEU A 497 -25.03 -38.52 -15.80
N ASP A 498 -25.94 -39.40 -15.36
CA ASP A 498 -25.63 -40.49 -14.44
C ASP A 498 -24.58 -41.44 -15.05
N ASP A 499 -24.77 -41.87 -16.29
CA ASP A 499 -23.83 -42.72 -17.03
C ASP A 499 -22.45 -42.03 -17.20
N LEU A 500 -22.43 -40.72 -17.46
CA LEU A 500 -21.20 -39.93 -17.57
C LEU A 500 -20.44 -39.85 -16.22
N VAL A 501 -21.15 -39.61 -15.12
CA VAL A 501 -20.56 -39.56 -13.78
C VAL A 501 -20.04 -40.94 -13.38
N ASP A 502 -20.84 -41.99 -13.56
CA ASP A 502 -20.47 -43.37 -13.22
C ASP A 502 -19.28 -43.86 -14.02
N SER A 503 -19.23 -43.60 -15.34
CA SER A 503 -18.08 -43.97 -16.18
C SER A 503 -16.81 -43.20 -15.81
N THR A 504 -16.94 -41.93 -15.39
CA THR A 504 -15.82 -41.11 -14.91
C THR A 504 -15.29 -41.61 -13.57
N MET A 505 -16.17 -41.91 -12.61
CA MET A 505 -15.79 -42.36 -11.27
C MET A 505 -15.21 -43.78 -11.24
N ASN A 506 -15.67 -44.66 -12.13
CA ASN A 506 -15.20 -46.05 -12.20
C ASN A 506 -13.92 -46.26 -13.05
N ALA A 507 -13.28 -45.17 -13.52
CA ALA A 507 -12.02 -45.17 -14.27
C ALA A 507 -11.99 -46.10 -15.51
N SER A 508 -13.11 -46.23 -16.22
CA SER A 508 -13.25 -47.14 -17.37
C SER A 508 -13.03 -46.42 -18.71
N GLY A 509 -11.78 -46.32 -19.17
CA GLY A 509 -11.43 -46.07 -20.59
C GLY A 509 -11.83 -44.70 -21.18
N GLU A 510 -11.75 -44.57 -22.52
CA GLU A 510 -12.22 -43.40 -23.27
C GLU A 510 -13.74 -43.23 -23.09
N ILE A 511 -14.15 -42.12 -22.48
CA ILE A 511 -15.55 -41.78 -22.25
C ILE A 511 -16.12 -41.19 -23.55
N GLU A 512 -17.08 -41.86 -24.17
CA GLU A 512 -17.83 -41.30 -25.31
C GLU A 512 -18.82 -40.24 -24.79
N VAL A 513 -18.53 -38.96 -25.05
CA VAL A 513 -19.41 -37.85 -24.71
C VAL A 513 -20.44 -37.66 -25.85
N PRO A 514 -21.76 -37.72 -25.58
CA PRO A 514 -22.78 -37.51 -26.61
C PRO A 514 -22.68 -36.10 -27.22
N GLU A 515 -22.87 -35.95 -28.53
CA GLU A 515 -23.02 -34.63 -29.15
C GLU A 515 -24.38 -34.02 -28.79
N THR A 516 -24.37 -32.94 -28.00
CA THR A 516 -25.59 -32.29 -27.51
C THR A 516 -26.02 -31.13 -28.44
N GLU A 517 -26.89 -31.40 -29.42
CA GLU A 517 -27.60 -30.34 -30.16
C GLU A 517 -29.05 -30.21 -29.67
N VAL A 518 -29.27 -29.33 -28.68
CA VAL A 518 -30.62 -29.00 -28.20
C VAL A 518 -30.97 -27.56 -28.51
N ASN A 519 -32.13 -27.36 -29.14
CA ASN A 519 -32.70 -26.04 -29.41
C ASN A 519 -33.72 -25.68 -28.31
N PHE A 520 -33.24 -25.07 -27.23
CA PHE A 520 -34.06 -24.65 -26.08
C PHE A 520 -34.35 -23.14 -26.16
N THR A 521 -35.63 -22.76 -26.27
CA THR A 521 -36.04 -21.36 -26.44
C THR A 521 -36.55 -20.72 -25.14
N TYR A 522 -36.69 -19.39 -25.11
CA TYR A 522 -37.29 -18.70 -23.95
C TYR A 522 -38.74 -19.11 -23.68
N GLU A 523 -39.50 -19.47 -24.71
CA GLU A 523 -40.87 -19.96 -24.55
C GLU A 523 -40.88 -21.36 -23.95
N ASP A 524 -39.93 -22.22 -24.32
CA ASP A 524 -39.75 -23.53 -23.70
C ASP A 524 -39.41 -23.37 -22.21
N ALA A 525 -38.49 -22.46 -21.87
CA ALA A 525 -38.13 -22.16 -20.49
C ALA A 525 -39.34 -21.73 -19.64
N LEU A 526 -40.18 -20.83 -20.13
CA LEU A 526 -41.38 -20.35 -19.40
C LEU A 526 -42.51 -21.39 -19.29
N ASN A 527 -42.46 -22.45 -20.10
CA ASN A 527 -43.41 -23.57 -20.06
C ASN A 527 -42.90 -24.73 -19.21
N THR A 528 -41.67 -24.70 -18.73
CA THR A 528 -41.12 -25.72 -17.83
C THR A 528 -41.74 -25.58 -16.43
N SER A 529 -42.17 -26.71 -15.87
CA SER A 529 -42.70 -26.83 -14.51
C SER A 529 -42.15 -28.07 -13.83
N PHE A 530 -42.08 -28.01 -12.50
CA PHE A 530 -41.48 -29.02 -11.65
C PHE A 530 -42.42 -29.38 -10.50
N LYS A 531 -42.16 -30.53 -9.90
CA LYS A 531 -42.73 -30.94 -8.63
C LYS A 531 -41.63 -30.96 -7.58
N VAL A 532 -41.87 -30.33 -6.43
CA VAL A 532 -40.89 -30.25 -5.35
C VAL A 532 -41.40 -31.01 -4.13
N LEU A 533 -40.55 -31.87 -3.58
CA LEU A 533 -40.81 -32.64 -2.37
C LEU A 533 -39.93 -32.18 -1.21
N SER A 534 -40.43 -32.36 0.00
CA SER A 534 -39.61 -32.31 1.21
C SER A 534 -38.91 -33.67 1.36
N PRO A 535 -37.66 -33.74 1.87
CA PRO A 535 -37.01 -35.02 2.20
C PRO A 535 -37.85 -35.94 3.09
N SER A 536 -38.66 -35.39 4.00
CA SER A 536 -39.59 -36.19 4.82
C SER A 536 -40.66 -36.97 4.02
N ASP A 537 -40.97 -36.56 2.78
CA ASP A 537 -41.98 -37.21 1.94
C ASP A 537 -41.55 -38.58 1.40
N SER A 538 -40.24 -38.86 1.33
CA SER A 538 -39.72 -40.14 0.82
C SER A 538 -39.81 -41.29 1.82
N TYR A 539 -40.22 -41.01 3.06
CA TYR A 539 -40.25 -42.02 4.11
C TYR A 539 -41.64 -42.60 4.33
N ARG A 540 -41.71 -43.92 4.50
CA ARG A 540 -42.91 -44.66 4.90
C ARG A 540 -42.68 -45.37 6.21
N LYS A 541 -43.66 -45.26 7.11
CA LYS A 541 -43.66 -45.95 8.39
C LYS A 541 -43.81 -47.46 8.19
N ASN A 542 -42.94 -48.24 8.82
CA ASN A 542 -43.02 -49.69 8.79
C ASN A 542 -43.82 -50.19 10.02
N GLU A 543 -44.99 -50.81 9.77
CA GLU A 543 -45.87 -51.29 10.84
C GLU A 543 -45.28 -52.48 11.63
N GLU A 544 -44.32 -53.23 11.07
CA GLU A 544 -43.72 -54.41 11.72
C GLU A 544 -42.56 -54.06 12.66
N THR A 545 -41.74 -53.06 12.30
CA THR A 545 -40.56 -52.66 13.08
C THR A 545 -40.79 -51.40 13.92
N GLY A 546 -41.85 -50.63 13.63
CA GLY A 546 -42.13 -49.33 14.27
C GLY A 546 -41.20 -48.19 13.83
N GLY A 547 -40.18 -48.48 13.01
CA GLY A 547 -39.27 -47.52 12.42
C GLY A 547 -39.74 -46.99 11.06
N TRP A 548 -38.98 -46.07 10.50
CA TRP A 548 -39.23 -45.48 9.18
C TRP A 548 -38.26 -46.00 8.14
N THR A 549 -38.75 -46.22 6.93
CA THR A 549 -37.96 -46.75 5.82
C THR A 549 -37.99 -45.77 4.66
N ASN A 550 -36.82 -45.44 4.12
CA ASN A 550 -36.68 -44.64 2.91
C ASN A 550 -37.26 -45.44 1.72
N MET A 551 -38.14 -44.81 0.93
CA MET A 551 -38.83 -45.39 -0.22
C MET A 551 -38.41 -44.75 -1.55
N GLU A 552 -37.27 -44.06 -1.60
CA GLU A 552 -36.72 -43.46 -2.84
C GLU A 552 -36.59 -44.49 -3.99
N ASP A 553 -36.24 -45.74 -3.68
CA ASP A 553 -36.14 -46.83 -4.66
C ASP A 553 -37.51 -47.43 -5.07
N ASP A 554 -38.60 -47.09 -4.36
CA ASP A 554 -39.97 -47.57 -4.67
C ASP A 554 -40.63 -46.62 -5.66
N ALA A 555 -40.49 -46.94 -6.96
CA ALA A 555 -40.98 -46.12 -8.07
C ALA A 555 -42.49 -45.82 -8.00
N ASP A 556 -43.30 -46.74 -7.49
CA ASP A 556 -44.75 -46.55 -7.39
C ASP A 556 -45.11 -45.59 -6.25
N PHE A 557 -44.43 -45.72 -5.11
CA PHE A 557 -44.56 -44.81 -3.97
C PHE A 557 -44.10 -43.39 -4.32
N MET A 558 -42.93 -43.26 -4.94
CA MET A 558 -42.38 -41.95 -5.30
C MET A 558 -43.26 -41.23 -6.33
N ARG A 559 -43.83 -41.95 -7.31
CA ARG A 559 -44.77 -41.36 -8.27
C ARG A 559 -45.99 -40.72 -7.59
N GLU A 560 -46.61 -41.41 -6.62
CA GLU A 560 -47.73 -40.85 -5.85
C GLU A 560 -47.30 -39.63 -5.02
N ARG A 561 -46.11 -39.68 -4.42
CA ARG A 561 -45.58 -38.56 -3.64
C ARG A 561 -45.29 -37.34 -4.50
N VAL A 562 -44.63 -37.51 -5.64
CA VAL A 562 -44.32 -36.44 -6.61
C VAL A 562 -45.58 -35.74 -7.11
N GLU A 563 -46.65 -36.50 -7.43
CA GLU A 563 -47.94 -35.92 -7.83
C GLU A 563 -48.56 -35.02 -6.74
N SER A 564 -48.34 -35.36 -5.47
CA SER A 564 -48.78 -34.61 -4.28
C SER A 564 -47.79 -33.51 -3.81
N GLY A 565 -46.68 -33.35 -4.53
CA GLY A 565 -45.64 -32.36 -4.25
C GLY A 565 -46.07 -30.93 -4.57
N LEU A 566 -45.27 -29.97 -4.10
CA LEU A 566 -45.46 -28.55 -4.40
C LEU A 566 -45.22 -28.29 -5.89
N ASP A 567 -46.04 -27.42 -6.47
CA ASP A 567 -45.84 -26.96 -7.85
C ASP A 567 -44.78 -25.86 -7.87
N LEU A 568 -43.80 -25.95 -8.78
CA LEU A 568 -42.82 -24.90 -9.02
C LEU A 568 -42.73 -24.62 -10.52
N LYS A 569 -42.83 -23.34 -10.92
CA LYS A 569 -42.84 -22.94 -12.33
C LYS A 569 -41.86 -21.81 -12.62
N ILE A 570 -41.20 -21.91 -13.78
CA ILE A 570 -40.37 -20.82 -14.31
C ILE A 570 -41.28 -19.70 -14.84
N VAL A 571 -41.25 -18.52 -14.21
CA VAL A 571 -42.04 -17.34 -14.59
C VAL A 571 -41.23 -16.25 -15.29
N GLY A 572 -39.90 -16.38 -15.30
CA GLY A 572 -38.99 -15.45 -15.96
C GLY A 572 -37.65 -16.05 -16.32
N VAL A 573 -36.96 -15.38 -17.25
CA VAL A 573 -35.58 -15.64 -17.64
C VAL A 573 -34.80 -14.35 -17.46
N VAL A 574 -33.70 -14.40 -16.72
CA VAL A 574 -32.88 -13.26 -16.35
C VAL A 574 -31.44 -13.45 -16.83
N GLN A 575 -30.81 -12.36 -17.23
CA GLN A 575 -29.43 -12.34 -17.71
C GLN A 575 -28.63 -11.28 -16.95
N PRO A 576 -27.41 -11.58 -16.46
CA PRO A 576 -26.53 -10.57 -15.91
C PRO A 576 -26.31 -9.42 -16.90
N ASP A 577 -26.34 -8.18 -16.44
CA ASP A 577 -26.04 -7.02 -17.26
C ASP A 577 -24.58 -7.11 -17.78
N PRO A 578 -24.31 -6.95 -19.09
CA PRO A 578 -22.94 -6.99 -19.61
C PRO A 578 -22.00 -5.92 -19.00
N ALA A 579 -22.56 -4.85 -18.43
CA ALA A 579 -21.83 -3.81 -17.72
C ALA A 579 -21.62 -4.13 -16.23
N ALA A 580 -22.38 -5.07 -15.66
CA ALA A 580 -22.18 -5.57 -14.32
C ALA A 580 -20.94 -6.47 -14.29
N LYS A 581 -19.98 -6.15 -13.42
CA LYS A 581 -18.73 -6.93 -13.30
C LYS A 581 -18.88 -8.18 -12.45
N SER A 582 -19.94 -8.26 -11.68
CA SER A 582 -20.27 -9.39 -10.82
C SER A 582 -21.77 -9.64 -10.83
N ALA A 583 -22.16 -10.86 -10.50
CA ALA A 583 -23.52 -11.35 -10.63
C ALA A 583 -23.92 -12.08 -9.34
N ALA A 584 -24.88 -11.53 -8.58
CA ALA A 584 -25.29 -12.06 -7.28
C ALA A 584 -25.94 -13.46 -7.33
N LEU A 585 -26.52 -13.84 -8.48
CA LEU A 585 -27.15 -15.14 -8.73
C LEU A 585 -26.24 -16.05 -9.57
N THR A 586 -26.12 -17.30 -9.12
CA THR A 586 -25.48 -18.37 -9.89
C THR A 586 -26.33 -18.78 -11.09
N GLN A 587 -25.69 -19.19 -12.20
CA GLN A 587 -26.38 -19.75 -13.36
C GLN A 587 -27.17 -21.01 -12.96
N GLY A 588 -28.44 -21.10 -13.37
CA GLY A 588 -29.35 -22.18 -12.96
C GLY A 588 -30.78 -21.68 -12.77
N ILE A 589 -31.50 -22.26 -11.83
CA ILE A 589 -32.83 -21.86 -11.38
C ILE A 589 -32.71 -21.14 -10.04
N ALA A 590 -33.28 -19.93 -9.95
CA ALA A 590 -33.37 -19.17 -8.71
C ALA A 590 -34.83 -19.16 -8.20
N TYR A 591 -35.07 -19.64 -6.98
CA TYR A 591 -36.40 -19.71 -6.35
C TYR A 591 -36.51 -18.72 -5.17
N THR A 592 -37.73 -18.40 -4.74
CA THR A 592 -37.99 -17.46 -3.65
C THR A 592 -37.81 -18.10 -2.26
N HIS A 593 -37.48 -17.29 -1.26
CA HIS A 593 -37.40 -17.74 0.14
C HIS A 593 -38.69 -18.42 0.64
N ASP A 594 -39.85 -17.99 0.11
CA ASP A 594 -41.16 -18.59 0.42
C ASP A 594 -41.23 -20.09 0.09
N LEU A 595 -40.49 -20.58 -0.91
CA LEU A 595 -40.42 -22.02 -1.20
C LEU A 595 -39.72 -22.77 -0.06
N SER A 596 -38.62 -22.23 0.45
CA SER A 596 -37.89 -22.79 1.60
C SER A 596 -38.81 -22.90 2.81
N ILE A 597 -39.57 -21.84 3.11
CA ILE A 597 -40.57 -21.83 4.19
C ILE A 597 -41.66 -22.89 3.95
N ALA A 598 -42.22 -22.97 2.75
CA ALA A 598 -43.24 -23.96 2.42
C ALA A 598 -42.75 -25.40 2.59
N LEU A 599 -41.48 -25.68 2.26
CA LEU A 599 -40.84 -26.97 2.46
C LEU A 599 -40.59 -27.29 3.94
N MET A 600 -40.14 -26.31 4.73
CA MET A 600 -39.99 -26.44 6.18
C MET A 600 -41.32 -26.74 6.87
N ASP A 601 -42.38 -25.99 6.54
CA ASP A 601 -43.73 -26.21 7.07
C ASP A 601 -44.26 -27.60 6.72
N ARG A 602 -44.01 -28.04 5.48
CA ARG A 602 -44.38 -29.38 5.03
C ARG A 602 -43.64 -30.45 5.83
N ALA A 603 -42.32 -30.31 6.03
CA ALA A 603 -41.53 -31.22 6.85
C ALA A 603 -42.02 -31.27 8.30
N ALA A 604 -42.23 -30.12 8.94
CA ALA A 604 -42.75 -30.00 10.29
C ALA A 604 -44.14 -30.64 10.45
N SER A 605 -44.95 -30.63 9.40
CA SER A 605 -46.27 -31.26 9.39
C SER A 605 -46.23 -32.79 9.24
N SER A 606 -45.12 -33.36 8.79
CA SER A 606 -44.95 -34.80 8.55
C SER A 606 -44.99 -35.63 9.84
N GLU A 607 -45.46 -36.87 9.74
CA GLU A 607 -45.57 -37.75 10.92
C GLU A 607 -44.19 -38.19 11.44
N ILE A 608 -43.21 -38.40 10.56
CA ILE A 608 -41.85 -38.80 10.93
C ILE A 608 -41.13 -37.70 11.73
N VAL A 609 -41.23 -36.44 11.30
CA VAL A 609 -40.64 -35.29 12.01
C VAL A 609 -41.34 -35.08 13.35
N LYS A 610 -42.67 -35.13 13.41
CA LYS A 610 -43.42 -35.04 14.68
C LYS A 610 -43.02 -36.14 15.66
N GLN A 611 -42.72 -37.35 15.17
CA GLN A 611 -42.25 -38.44 16.00
C GLN A 611 -40.82 -38.18 16.52
N GLN A 612 -39.90 -37.68 15.68
CA GLN A 612 -38.54 -37.36 16.10
C GLN A 612 -38.53 -36.21 17.12
N LEU A 613 -39.28 -35.13 16.88
CA LEU A 613 -39.46 -34.01 17.80
C LEU A 613 -40.07 -34.44 19.15
N GLY A 614 -40.92 -35.47 19.15
CA GLY A 614 -41.54 -36.03 20.35
C GLY A 614 -40.63 -36.96 21.17
N ALA A 615 -39.54 -37.47 20.58
CA ALA A 615 -38.61 -38.41 21.21
C ALA A 615 -37.14 -38.06 20.89
N PRO A 616 -36.55 -37.04 21.54
CA PRO A 616 -35.24 -36.49 21.18
C PRO A 616 -34.07 -37.46 21.34
N ASP A 617 -34.14 -38.38 22.31
CA ASP A 617 -33.05 -39.32 22.60
C ASP A 617 -33.07 -40.58 21.72
N THR A 618 -34.12 -40.75 20.92
CA THR A 618 -34.39 -41.98 20.14
C THR A 618 -34.39 -41.69 18.65
N ASP A 619 -33.64 -42.49 17.91
CA ASP A 619 -33.60 -42.44 16.46
C ASP A 619 -34.90 -43.01 15.85
N VAL A 620 -35.59 -42.24 15.02
CA VAL A 620 -36.86 -42.67 14.40
C VAL A 620 -36.70 -43.74 13.32
N PHE A 621 -35.50 -43.89 12.74
CA PHE A 621 -35.25 -44.87 11.69
C PHE A 621 -35.08 -46.28 12.28
N THR A 622 -34.29 -46.42 13.34
CA THR A 622 -33.92 -47.70 13.96
C THR A 622 -34.70 -48.01 15.25
N GLY A 623 -35.26 -46.99 15.92
CA GLY A 623 -35.90 -47.12 17.23
C GLY A 623 -34.94 -47.30 18.40
N LYS A 624 -33.62 -47.16 18.20
CA LYS A 624 -32.59 -47.21 19.24
C LYS A 624 -32.23 -45.81 19.76
N SER A 625 -31.55 -45.72 20.90
CA SER A 625 -31.02 -44.44 21.39
C SER A 625 -29.79 -44.01 20.59
N PHE A 626 -29.58 -42.69 20.42
CA PHE A 626 -28.41 -42.17 19.71
C PHE A 626 -27.08 -42.60 20.35
N ASP A 627 -27.02 -42.67 21.69
CA ASP A 627 -25.83 -43.16 22.41
C ASP A 627 -25.48 -44.61 22.01
N THR A 628 -26.49 -45.48 21.97
CA THR A 628 -26.30 -46.88 21.55
C THR A 628 -25.84 -46.98 20.09
N LEU A 629 -26.40 -46.16 19.20
CA LEU A 629 -26.03 -46.16 17.79
C LEU A 629 -24.60 -45.65 17.56
N GLN A 630 -24.18 -44.62 18.30
CA GLN A 630 -22.82 -44.12 18.24
C GLN A 630 -21.79 -45.09 18.83
N GLU A 631 -22.14 -45.82 19.90
CA GLU A 631 -21.29 -46.89 20.44
C GLU A 631 -21.14 -48.04 19.43
N GLU A 632 -22.25 -48.53 18.86
CA GLU A 632 -22.23 -49.58 17.83
C GLU A 632 -21.43 -49.16 16.58
N ALA A 633 -21.53 -47.90 16.15
CA ALA A 633 -20.76 -47.36 15.02
C ALA A 633 -19.26 -47.25 15.32
N LYS A 634 -18.87 -47.06 16.59
CA LYS A 634 -17.47 -47.01 17.04
C LYS A 634 -16.86 -48.41 17.24
N GLU A 635 -17.65 -49.43 17.54
CA GLU A 635 -17.20 -50.82 17.73
C GLU A 635 -16.67 -51.49 16.44
N GLY A 636 -16.96 -50.95 15.25
CA GLY A 636 -16.49 -51.48 13.96
C GLY A 636 -14.98 -51.40 13.71
N VAL A 637 -14.18 -50.88 14.66
CA VAL A 637 -12.73 -50.64 14.51
C VAL A 637 -11.94 -51.52 15.48
N ASP A 638 -11.42 -52.65 15.01
CA ASP A 638 -10.57 -53.54 15.81
C ASP A 638 -9.11 -53.04 15.86
N LEU A 639 -8.79 -52.27 16.90
CA LEU A 639 -7.45 -51.70 17.15
C LEU A 639 -6.36 -52.77 17.32
N ALA A 640 -6.72 -54.04 17.55
CA ALA A 640 -5.76 -55.13 17.73
C ALA A 640 -5.03 -55.53 16.44
N ASN A 641 -5.58 -55.20 15.28
CA ASN A 641 -4.98 -55.50 13.97
C ASN A 641 -4.00 -54.40 13.48
N LEU A 642 -3.88 -53.29 14.22
CA LEU A 642 -3.03 -52.14 13.85
C LEU A 642 -1.53 -52.41 13.98
N PHE A 643 -1.14 -53.41 14.77
CA PHE A 643 0.27 -53.70 15.07
C PHE A 643 0.59 -55.19 14.92
N THR A 644 1.74 -55.50 14.31
CA THR A 644 2.32 -56.85 14.32
C THR A 644 3.59 -56.85 15.17
N VAL A 645 3.71 -57.79 16.10
CA VAL A 645 4.85 -57.87 17.03
C VAL A 645 5.65 -59.16 16.83
N ASP A 646 6.91 -59.04 16.45
CA ASP A 646 7.88 -60.16 16.36
C ASP A 646 8.44 -60.51 17.75
N GLN A 647 7.82 -61.50 18.39
CA GLN A 647 8.17 -61.95 19.73
C GLN A 647 9.61 -62.49 19.83
N ALA A 648 10.20 -63.01 18.75
CA ALA A 648 11.56 -63.52 18.76
C ALA A 648 12.60 -62.39 18.71
N ALA A 649 12.29 -61.32 17.99
CA ALA A 649 13.11 -60.10 17.95
C ALA A 649 13.07 -59.36 19.30
N ILE A 650 11.91 -59.28 19.97
CA ILE A 650 11.80 -58.73 21.33
C ILE A 650 12.67 -59.51 22.33
N ALA A 651 12.65 -60.85 22.29
CA ALA A 651 13.44 -61.65 23.22
C ALA A 651 14.95 -61.45 23.06
N ASN A 652 15.44 -61.28 21.83
CA ASN A 652 16.85 -61.03 21.54
C ASN A 652 17.32 -59.61 21.91
N ALA A 653 16.38 -58.70 22.13
CA ALA A 653 16.67 -57.34 22.60
C ALA A 653 17.05 -57.29 24.10
N PHE A 654 16.81 -58.35 24.88
CA PHE A 654 17.19 -58.41 26.29
C PHE A 654 18.45 -59.25 26.50
N LYS A 655 19.54 -58.66 27.03
CA LYS A 655 20.84 -59.32 27.26
C LYS A 655 21.24 -59.27 28.74
N PHE A 656 21.69 -60.42 29.27
CA PHE A 656 22.07 -60.58 30.68
C PHE A 656 23.53 -61.04 30.81
N ASP A 657 24.39 -60.19 31.40
CA ASP A 657 25.82 -60.43 31.59
C ASP A 657 26.11 -61.01 32.99
N GLN A 658 26.17 -62.33 33.03
CA GLN A 658 26.36 -63.12 34.26
C GLN A 658 27.70 -62.85 34.98
N SER A 659 28.70 -62.29 34.29
CA SER A 659 30.02 -62.01 34.86
C SER A 659 30.03 -60.86 35.87
N LYS A 660 29.04 -59.97 35.78
CA LYS A 660 28.95 -58.75 36.61
C LYS A 660 28.22 -58.94 37.93
N LEU A 661 27.50 -60.06 38.12
CA LEU A 661 26.84 -60.39 39.39
C LEU A 661 27.83 -60.73 40.53
N GLY A 662 29.00 -61.30 40.20
CA GLY A 662 29.95 -61.85 41.17
C GLY A 662 31.10 -60.95 41.59
N ALA A 663 31.17 -59.71 41.11
CA ALA A 663 32.28 -58.80 41.43
C ALA A 663 32.27 -58.43 42.93
N GLY A 664 33.18 -59.02 43.71
CA GLY A 664 33.40 -58.71 45.12
C GLY A 664 32.66 -59.57 46.15
N LEU A 665 32.01 -60.68 45.75
CA LEU A 665 31.27 -61.59 46.63
C LEU A 665 31.64 -63.06 46.37
N ASP A 666 32.01 -63.81 47.40
CA ASP A 666 32.26 -65.27 47.32
C ASP A 666 30.93 -66.02 47.51
N LEU A 667 30.30 -66.42 46.40
CA LEU A 667 28.92 -66.92 46.33
C LEU A 667 28.84 -68.37 45.80
N LEU A 668 29.75 -69.23 46.22
CA LEU A 668 29.68 -70.67 45.91
C LEU A 668 28.51 -71.34 46.65
N GLY A 669 27.32 -71.34 46.05
CA GLY A 669 26.16 -72.12 46.51
C GLY A 669 24.78 -71.54 46.26
N PHE A 670 24.65 -70.36 45.64
CA PHE A 670 23.33 -69.75 45.35
C PHE A 670 22.83 -70.11 43.94
N ASP A 671 21.60 -70.62 43.85
CA ASP A 671 20.88 -70.89 42.61
C ASP A 671 19.94 -69.71 42.29
N PHE A 672 20.14 -69.08 41.12
CA PHE A 672 19.46 -67.86 40.70
C PHE A 672 18.32 -68.11 39.70
N ALA A 673 17.92 -69.35 39.45
CA ALA A 673 16.95 -69.70 38.41
C ALA A 673 15.45 -69.43 38.74
N GLY A 674 15.13 -68.74 39.85
CA GLY A 674 13.76 -68.69 40.40
C GLY A 674 13.07 -67.32 40.46
N VAL A 675 13.55 -66.30 39.75
CA VAL A 675 12.91 -64.96 39.76
C VAL A 675 11.96 -64.82 38.56
N ASP A 676 10.66 -64.74 38.82
CA ASP A 676 9.62 -64.50 37.82
C ASP A 676 9.43 -62.98 37.62
N LEU A 677 9.66 -62.50 36.39
CA LEU A 677 9.59 -61.09 36.00
C LEU A 677 8.42 -60.80 35.05
N SER A 678 7.45 -61.71 34.94
CA SER A 678 6.32 -61.64 33.99
C SER A 678 5.33 -60.48 34.21
N GLY A 679 5.51 -59.62 35.22
CA GLY A 679 4.57 -58.55 35.60
C GLY A 679 5.01 -57.10 35.33
N VAL A 680 6.05 -56.84 34.53
CA VAL A 680 6.55 -55.47 34.28
C VAL A 680 5.92 -54.89 33.02
N SER A 681 5.02 -53.90 33.16
CA SER A 681 4.49 -53.09 32.05
C SER A 681 5.35 -51.84 31.83
N ILE A 682 5.90 -51.68 30.63
CA ILE A 682 6.75 -50.54 30.25
C ILE A 682 5.91 -49.61 29.35
N ASP A 683 5.76 -48.34 29.76
CA ASP A 683 5.08 -47.31 28.98
C ASP A 683 6.13 -46.46 28.24
N LEU A 684 6.04 -46.42 26.90
CA LEU A 684 7.02 -45.78 26.01
C LEU A 684 6.42 -44.62 25.21
N SER A 685 5.19 -44.23 25.52
CA SER A 685 4.41 -43.23 24.78
C SER A 685 5.13 -41.88 24.63
N GLY A 686 5.93 -41.45 25.60
CA GLY A 686 6.66 -40.17 25.55
C GLY A 686 8.06 -40.19 24.90
N ALA A 687 8.54 -41.34 24.41
CA ALA A 687 9.90 -41.44 23.84
C ALA A 687 9.97 -41.10 22.34
N ALA A 688 8.83 -41.03 21.65
CA ALA A 688 8.74 -40.69 20.23
C ALA A 688 8.68 -39.18 19.96
N ASP A 689 8.16 -38.39 20.91
CA ASP A 689 7.95 -36.94 20.77
C ASP A 689 9.26 -36.13 20.68
N SER A 690 10.41 -36.75 20.97
CA SER A 690 11.72 -36.09 21.04
C SER A 690 12.63 -36.33 19.81
N VAL A 691 12.13 -37.02 18.78
CA VAL A 691 12.90 -37.38 17.58
C VAL A 691 12.47 -36.49 16.41
N ASP A 692 13.24 -35.43 16.15
CA ASP A 692 12.98 -34.48 15.07
C ASP A 692 13.51 -34.99 13.72
N VAL A 693 12.71 -35.86 13.09
CA VAL A 693 12.96 -36.45 11.77
C VAL A 693 12.93 -35.39 10.65
N SER A 694 12.21 -34.29 10.85
CA SER A 694 12.02 -33.24 9.85
C SER A 694 13.31 -32.45 9.55
N SER A 695 14.11 -32.20 10.59
CA SER A 695 15.41 -31.49 10.50
C SER A 695 16.49 -32.23 9.70
N LEU A 696 16.39 -33.55 9.62
CA LEU A 696 17.38 -34.41 8.95
C LEU A 696 17.06 -34.59 7.46
N ILE A 697 15.77 -34.57 7.09
CA ILE A 697 15.27 -34.72 5.70
C ILE A 697 15.32 -33.39 4.94
N SER A 698 15.28 -32.24 5.63
CA SER A 698 15.30 -30.90 5.02
C SER A 698 16.63 -30.47 4.38
N GLN A 699 17.71 -31.23 4.60
CA GLN A 699 19.05 -30.93 4.09
C GLN A 699 19.38 -31.66 2.77
N ALA A 700 18.36 -32.18 2.07
CA ALA A 700 18.56 -32.91 0.83
C ALA A 700 19.23 -32.00 -0.22
N PRO A 701 20.39 -32.40 -0.78
CA PRO A 701 21.07 -31.58 -1.77
C PRO A 701 20.15 -31.40 -2.97
N THR A 702 19.95 -30.19 -3.48
CA THR A 702 19.14 -29.95 -4.69
C THR A 702 19.99 -30.19 -5.94
N PRO A 703 19.47 -30.86 -6.99
CA PRO A 703 20.21 -31.06 -8.22
C PRO A 703 20.47 -29.73 -8.96
N ASP A 704 21.74 -29.46 -9.29
CA ASP A 704 22.12 -28.29 -10.08
C ASP A 704 22.10 -28.61 -11.59
N PHE A 705 21.01 -28.21 -12.24
CA PHE A 705 20.78 -28.41 -13.67
C PHE A 705 21.36 -27.30 -14.56
N SER A 706 21.98 -26.26 -13.97
CA SER A 706 22.53 -25.12 -14.74
C SER A 706 23.61 -25.54 -15.73
N SER A 707 24.35 -26.61 -15.40
CA SER A 707 25.42 -27.19 -16.24
C SER A 707 24.92 -27.77 -17.57
N ILE A 708 23.65 -28.17 -17.65
CA ILE A 708 23.02 -28.70 -18.86
C ILE A 708 22.90 -27.60 -19.94
N LEU A 709 22.76 -26.34 -19.50
CA LEU A 709 22.61 -25.14 -20.32
C LEU A 709 23.94 -24.46 -20.69
N GLY A 710 25.09 -24.96 -20.19
CA GLY A 710 26.40 -24.31 -20.34
C GLY A 710 27.03 -24.35 -21.74
N GLY A 711 26.36 -24.95 -22.73
CA GLY A 711 26.86 -25.17 -24.09
C GLY A 711 26.20 -24.33 -25.21
N LEU A 712 25.46 -23.27 -24.84
CA LEU A 712 24.58 -22.45 -25.71
C LEU A 712 25.22 -21.79 -26.96
N GLN A 713 26.49 -22.04 -27.29
CA GLN A 713 27.10 -21.53 -28.53
C GLN A 713 26.76 -22.36 -29.77
N ASP A 714 26.42 -23.65 -29.61
CA ASP A 714 26.06 -24.55 -30.71
C ASP A 714 24.64 -25.15 -30.57
N ASP A 715 23.92 -24.82 -29.50
CA ASP A 715 22.58 -25.32 -29.18
C ASP A 715 21.48 -24.32 -29.65
N PRO A 716 20.25 -24.77 -29.95
CA PRO A 716 19.16 -23.86 -30.33
C PRO A 716 18.87 -22.81 -29.22
N VAL A 717 18.69 -21.55 -29.62
CA VAL A 717 18.42 -20.44 -28.69
C VAL A 717 17.02 -20.64 -28.06
N LEU A 718 17.00 -21.10 -26.81
CA LEU A 718 15.76 -21.28 -26.04
C LEU A 718 15.22 -19.94 -25.54
N GLN A 719 13.89 -19.79 -25.61
CA GLN A 719 13.21 -18.65 -25.01
C GLN A 719 13.09 -18.80 -23.47
N PRO A 720 12.89 -17.71 -22.71
CA PRO A 720 12.82 -17.75 -21.25
C PRO A 720 11.75 -18.70 -20.68
N ASP A 721 10.60 -18.80 -21.34
CA ASP A 721 9.51 -19.72 -21.03
C ASP A 721 9.90 -21.20 -21.27
N GLN A 722 10.67 -21.46 -22.32
CA GLN A 722 11.20 -22.79 -22.62
C GLN A 722 12.29 -23.21 -21.63
N LEU A 723 13.11 -22.27 -21.14
CA LEU A 723 14.10 -22.54 -20.09
C LEU A 723 13.45 -22.92 -18.76
N GLU A 724 12.35 -22.26 -18.41
CA GLU A 724 11.56 -22.57 -17.22
C GLU A 724 10.95 -23.98 -17.33
N GLN A 725 10.36 -24.31 -18.49
CA GLN A 725 9.79 -25.64 -18.74
C GLN A 725 10.84 -26.76 -18.71
N VAL A 726 12.03 -26.54 -19.29
CA VAL A 726 13.13 -27.53 -19.26
C VAL A 726 13.63 -27.74 -17.83
N THR A 727 13.72 -26.68 -17.04
CA THR A 727 14.13 -26.76 -15.62
C THR A 727 13.08 -27.51 -14.79
N LYS A 728 11.80 -27.22 -15.03
CA LYS A 728 10.68 -27.94 -14.39
C LYS A 728 10.72 -29.44 -14.71
N PHE A 729 10.78 -29.81 -15.99
CA PHE A 729 10.81 -31.23 -16.39
C PHE A 729 12.09 -31.96 -15.94
N SER A 730 13.22 -31.26 -15.81
CA SER A 730 14.45 -31.82 -15.21
C SER A 730 14.28 -32.13 -13.72
N GLY A 731 13.57 -31.26 -12.98
CA GLY A 731 13.17 -31.51 -11.59
C GLY A 731 12.19 -32.67 -11.47
N ASP A 732 11.14 -32.68 -12.30
CA ASP A 732 10.14 -33.75 -12.35
C ASP A 732 10.77 -35.11 -12.64
N TYR A 733 11.82 -35.16 -13.49
CA TYR A 733 12.54 -36.39 -13.79
C TYR A 733 13.20 -37.02 -12.55
N VAL A 734 13.84 -36.20 -11.71
CA VAL A 734 14.51 -36.67 -10.47
C VAL A 734 13.50 -36.91 -9.35
N GLN A 735 12.45 -36.10 -9.25
CA GLN A 735 11.37 -36.31 -8.27
C GLN A 735 10.55 -37.57 -8.58
N GLY A 736 10.31 -37.84 -9.86
CA GLY A 736 9.68 -39.08 -10.31
C GLY A 736 10.50 -40.32 -9.92
N PHE A 737 11.84 -40.23 -9.94
CA PHE A 737 12.68 -41.30 -9.43
C PHE A 737 12.47 -41.54 -7.92
N MET A 738 12.43 -40.49 -7.11
CA MET A 738 12.21 -40.62 -5.66
C MET A 738 10.87 -41.27 -5.34
N THR A 739 9.83 -40.89 -6.09
CA THR A 739 8.49 -41.46 -5.94
C THR A 739 8.45 -42.92 -6.38
N TRP A 740 9.07 -43.22 -7.52
CA TRP A 740 9.17 -44.59 -8.05
C TRP A 740 9.99 -45.50 -7.12
N LEU A 741 11.07 -44.98 -6.53
CA LEU A 741 11.94 -45.70 -5.60
C LEU A 741 11.19 -46.06 -4.30
N ALA A 742 10.30 -45.19 -3.81
CA ALA A 742 9.48 -45.49 -2.63
C ALA A 742 8.56 -46.71 -2.86
N ALA A 743 8.06 -46.90 -4.08
CA ALA A 743 7.19 -48.02 -4.44
C ALA A 743 7.94 -49.27 -4.94
N ASN A 744 9.18 -49.14 -5.47
CA ASN A 744 9.94 -50.22 -6.13
C ASN A 744 11.31 -50.49 -5.48
N GLY A 745 11.52 -49.99 -4.26
CA GLY A 745 12.78 -50.03 -3.50
C GLY A 745 13.04 -51.30 -2.70
N ASP A 746 12.26 -52.36 -2.90
CA ASP A 746 12.38 -53.61 -2.14
C ASP A 746 13.80 -54.21 -2.20
N GLY A 747 14.32 -54.60 -1.02
CA GLY A 747 15.65 -55.21 -0.88
C GLY A 747 16.82 -54.22 -0.71
N ILE A 748 16.54 -52.92 -0.57
CA ILE A 748 17.54 -51.90 -0.24
C ILE A 748 17.51 -51.63 1.27
N SER A 749 18.47 -52.19 2.00
CA SER A 749 18.65 -51.88 3.43
C SER A 749 19.66 -50.76 3.63
N PRO A 750 19.40 -49.76 4.49
CA PRO A 750 20.35 -48.69 4.80
C PRO A 750 21.70 -49.18 5.37
N ASN A 751 21.73 -50.40 5.91
CA ASN A 751 22.92 -51.04 6.47
C ASN A 751 23.74 -51.85 5.45
N ASP A 752 23.34 -51.86 4.18
CA ASP A 752 24.04 -52.58 3.12
C ASP A 752 25.34 -51.84 2.71
N PRO A 753 26.52 -52.49 2.71
CA PRO A 753 27.77 -51.89 2.24
C PRO A 753 27.71 -51.33 0.81
N GLU A 754 26.80 -51.87 -0.02
CA GLU A 754 26.61 -51.47 -1.41
C GLU A 754 25.37 -50.57 -1.61
N PHE A 755 24.80 -50.01 -0.55
CA PHE A 755 23.58 -49.16 -0.59
C PHE A 755 23.62 -48.12 -1.71
N GLY A 756 24.71 -47.35 -1.80
CA GLY A 756 24.84 -46.34 -2.86
C GLY A 756 24.87 -46.92 -4.29
N GLN A 757 25.47 -48.09 -4.49
CA GLN A 757 25.49 -48.75 -5.81
C GLN A 757 24.10 -49.30 -6.18
N LYS A 758 23.35 -49.80 -5.21
CA LYS A 758 21.98 -50.29 -5.42
C LYS A 758 21.00 -49.17 -5.76
N ILE A 759 21.13 -48.00 -5.11
CA ILE A 759 20.33 -46.81 -5.45
C ILE A 759 20.62 -46.36 -6.89
N VAL A 760 21.88 -46.38 -7.32
CA VAL A 760 22.25 -46.05 -8.71
C VAL A 760 21.72 -47.09 -9.70
N ALA A 761 21.74 -48.38 -9.37
CA ALA A 761 21.15 -49.43 -10.20
C ALA A 761 19.63 -49.24 -10.36
N LYS A 762 18.94 -48.90 -9.27
CA LYS A 762 17.50 -48.57 -9.30
C LYS A 762 17.20 -47.31 -10.10
N PHE A 763 18.08 -46.32 -10.09
CA PHE A 763 17.94 -45.16 -10.95
C PHE A 763 18.01 -45.53 -12.44
N GLN A 764 18.88 -46.48 -12.81
CA GLN A 764 18.94 -46.99 -14.18
C GLN A 764 17.69 -47.79 -14.57
N GLU A 765 17.11 -48.54 -13.64
CA GLU A 765 15.80 -49.20 -13.84
C GLU A 765 14.70 -48.16 -14.08
N TYR A 766 14.63 -47.12 -13.24
CA TYR A 766 13.68 -46.03 -13.42
C TYR A 766 13.88 -45.29 -14.75
N ALA A 767 15.12 -44.96 -15.13
CA ALA A 767 15.42 -44.29 -16.40
C ALA A 767 14.97 -45.10 -17.63
N ALA A 768 14.81 -46.42 -17.50
CA ALA A 768 14.29 -47.30 -18.54
C ALA A 768 12.76 -47.40 -18.58
N THR A 769 12.03 -46.84 -17.60
CA THR A 769 10.56 -46.84 -17.57
C THR A 769 9.97 -45.91 -18.62
N SER A 770 8.76 -46.22 -19.07
CA SER A 770 7.98 -45.40 -19.99
C SER A 770 7.68 -44.01 -19.43
N GLU A 771 7.52 -43.88 -18.11
CA GLU A 771 7.26 -42.62 -17.41
C GLU A 771 8.49 -41.69 -17.47
N ALA A 772 9.67 -42.22 -17.14
CA ALA A 772 10.92 -41.49 -17.19
C ALA A 772 11.27 -41.08 -18.64
N GLN A 773 11.05 -41.97 -19.61
CA GLN A 773 11.27 -41.67 -21.04
C GLN A 773 10.30 -40.61 -21.57
N ALA A 774 9.06 -40.56 -21.09
CA ALA A 774 8.09 -39.54 -21.47
C ALA A 774 8.52 -38.14 -21.00
N ILE A 775 9.10 -38.02 -19.80
CA ILE A 775 9.64 -36.75 -19.29
C ILE A 775 10.84 -36.30 -20.13
N ILE A 776 11.75 -37.22 -20.45
CA ILE A 776 12.90 -36.94 -21.33
C ILE A 776 12.45 -36.53 -22.74
N ALA A 777 11.43 -37.18 -23.30
CA ALA A 777 10.88 -36.82 -24.61
C ALA A 777 10.34 -35.38 -24.65
N LYS A 778 9.69 -34.92 -23.57
CA LYS A 778 9.26 -33.51 -23.44
C LYS A 778 10.46 -32.55 -23.44
N VAL A 779 11.56 -32.92 -22.81
CA VAL A 779 12.81 -32.13 -22.83
C VAL A 779 13.43 -32.13 -24.22
N VAL A 780 13.38 -33.24 -24.96
CA VAL A 780 13.83 -33.33 -26.36
C VAL A 780 13.00 -32.42 -27.28
N ASP A 781 11.68 -32.41 -27.14
CA ASP A 781 10.81 -31.57 -27.98
C ASP A 781 11.06 -30.07 -27.77
N ILE A 782 11.44 -29.67 -26.55
CA ILE A 782 11.68 -28.27 -26.21
C ILE A 782 13.12 -27.84 -26.50
N ALA A 783 14.11 -28.67 -26.15
CA ALA A 783 15.52 -28.28 -26.13
C ALA A 783 16.45 -29.16 -26.98
N GLY A 784 15.91 -30.17 -27.66
CA GLY A 784 16.64 -31.08 -28.53
C GLY A 784 17.38 -32.19 -27.78
N GLN A 785 17.79 -33.20 -28.54
CA GLN A 785 18.48 -34.39 -28.02
C GLN A 785 19.75 -34.10 -27.21
N PRO A 786 20.62 -33.14 -27.59
CA PRO A 786 21.86 -32.89 -26.84
C PRO A 786 21.63 -32.43 -25.39
N VAL A 787 20.54 -31.71 -25.13
CA VAL A 787 20.17 -31.22 -23.80
C VAL A 787 19.58 -32.35 -22.96
N ALA A 788 18.75 -33.20 -23.56
CA ALA A 788 18.21 -34.40 -22.92
C ALA A 788 19.29 -35.41 -22.50
N ASP A 789 20.31 -35.64 -23.35
CA ASP A 789 21.42 -36.54 -23.04
C ASP A 789 22.28 -36.01 -21.87
N ARG A 790 22.50 -34.68 -21.82
CA ARG A 790 23.20 -34.02 -20.70
C ARG A 790 22.39 -34.09 -19.40
N LEU A 791 21.06 -33.96 -19.46
CA LEU A 791 20.18 -34.12 -18.30
C LEU A 791 20.31 -35.50 -17.65
N GLN A 792 20.30 -36.56 -18.44
CA GLN A 792 20.46 -37.92 -17.92
C GLN A 792 21.82 -38.10 -17.22
N GLY A 793 22.89 -37.54 -17.79
CA GLY A 793 24.23 -37.56 -17.18
C GLY A 793 24.30 -36.83 -15.84
N VAL A 794 23.76 -35.60 -15.78
CA VAL A 794 23.73 -34.79 -14.54
C VAL A 794 22.85 -35.43 -13.47
N ALA A 795 21.69 -35.98 -13.84
CA ALA A 795 20.82 -36.67 -12.91
C ALA A 795 21.48 -37.94 -12.33
N GLN A 796 22.21 -38.71 -13.15
CA GLN A 796 22.95 -39.88 -12.68
C GLN A 796 24.11 -39.50 -11.74
N GLU A 797 24.83 -38.42 -12.03
CA GLU A 797 25.91 -37.91 -11.17
C GLU A 797 25.36 -37.36 -9.84
N TYR A 798 24.21 -36.68 -9.88
CA TYR A 798 23.52 -36.22 -8.67
C TYR A 798 23.06 -37.38 -7.78
N VAL A 799 22.43 -38.40 -8.37
CA VAL A 799 21.95 -39.58 -7.62
C VAL A 799 23.12 -40.35 -7.00
N SER A 800 24.20 -40.55 -7.76
CA SER A 800 25.36 -41.32 -7.31
C SER A 800 26.28 -40.55 -6.34
N GLY A 801 26.50 -39.27 -6.58
CA GLY A 801 27.48 -38.45 -5.86
C GLY A 801 26.93 -37.69 -4.66
N GLN A 802 25.63 -37.39 -4.63
CA GLN A 802 25.03 -36.51 -3.62
C GLN A 802 23.85 -37.15 -2.90
N LEU A 803 22.87 -37.67 -3.64
CA LEU A 803 21.63 -38.19 -3.06
C LEU A 803 21.83 -39.49 -2.27
N ALA A 804 22.54 -40.47 -2.84
CA ALA A 804 22.75 -41.76 -2.18
C ALA A 804 23.56 -41.66 -0.86
N PRO A 805 24.69 -40.93 -0.79
CA PRO A 805 25.40 -40.71 0.47
C PRO A 805 24.58 -39.93 1.50
N TYR A 806 23.79 -38.95 1.03
CA TYR A 806 22.91 -38.16 1.89
C TYR A 806 21.85 -39.05 2.56
N MET A 807 21.12 -39.86 1.79
CA MET A 807 20.11 -40.76 2.37
C MET A 807 20.74 -41.72 3.39
N GLN A 808 21.92 -42.28 3.09
CA GLN A 808 22.60 -43.18 4.02
C GLN A 808 22.95 -42.49 5.35
N SER A 809 23.34 -41.22 5.32
CA SER A 809 23.65 -40.43 6.52
C SER A 809 22.41 -40.09 7.36
N VAL A 810 21.29 -39.74 6.71
CA VAL A 810 20.02 -39.42 7.36
C VAL A 810 19.45 -40.64 8.08
N PHE A 811 19.43 -41.80 7.42
CA PHE A 811 18.96 -43.05 8.03
C PHE A 811 19.81 -43.48 9.24
N THR A 812 21.14 -43.31 9.17
CA THR A 812 22.04 -43.63 10.29
C THR A 812 21.84 -42.68 11.47
N GLY A 813 21.56 -41.39 11.20
CA GLY A 813 21.32 -40.36 12.21
C GLY A 813 20.03 -40.58 13.02
N ILE A 814 18.92 -40.84 12.32
CA ILE A 814 17.60 -41.08 12.95
C ILE A 814 17.67 -42.31 13.87
N MET A 815 18.24 -43.42 13.38
CA MET A 815 18.33 -44.67 14.16
C MET A 815 19.20 -44.56 15.41
N SER A 816 20.27 -43.74 15.38
CA SER A 816 21.14 -43.50 16.54
C SER A 816 20.41 -42.73 17.66
N GLN A 817 19.61 -41.72 17.30
CA GLN A 817 18.90 -40.88 18.27
C GLN A 817 17.70 -41.58 18.92
N VAL A 818 16.86 -42.26 18.13
CA VAL A 818 15.72 -43.05 18.62
C VAL A 818 16.18 -44.14 19.60
N SER A 819 17.24 -44.88 19.21
CA SER A 819 17.86 -45.95 20.01
C SER A 819 18.34 -45.47 21.39
N THR A 820 18.98 -44.32 21.45
CA THR A 820 19.57 -43.79 22.69
C THR A 820 18.50 -43.34 23.69
N GLN A 821 17.39 -42.78 23.21
CA GLN A 821 16.32 -42.26 24.07
C GLN A 821 15.40 -43.36 24.60
N ILE A 822 15.00 -44.32 23.75
CA ILE A 822 14.22 -45.48 24.18
C ILE A 822 15.02 -46.33 25.18
N GLY A 823 16.31 -46.51 24.94
CA GLY A 823 17.21 -47.20 25.88
C GLY A 823 17.28 -46.54 27.25
N ALA A 824 17.25 -45.20 27.31
CA ALA A 824 17.25 -44.44 28.57
C ALA A 824 15.92 -44.54 29.33
N ALA A 825 14.78 -44.48 28.63
CA ALA A 825 13.45 -44.59 29.22
C ALA A 825 13.19 -45.99 29.80
N VAL A 826 13.49 -47.03 29.01
CA VAL A 826 13.35 -48.44 29.42
C VAL A 826 14.29 -48.81 30.58
N SER A 827 15.54 -48.32 30.55
CA SER A 827 16.51 -48.51 31.63
C SER A 827 16.02 -47.92 32.96
N THR A 828 15.44 -46.72 32.93
CA THR A 828 14.94 -46.04 34.14
C THR A 828 13.73 -46.77 34.73
N GLN A 829 12.82 -47.27 33.89
CA GLN A 829 11.62 -47.98 34.32
C GLN A 829 11.93 -49.37 34.90
N LEU A 830 12.83 -50.14 34.25
CA LEU A 830 13.27 -51.45 34.73
C LEU A 830 14.13 -51.36 36.00
N GLN A 831 14.93 -50.30 36.17
CA GLN A 831 15.65 -50.05 37.42
C GLN A 831 14.70 -49.84 38.60
N SER A 832 13.58 -49.14 38.38
CA SER A 832 12.56 -48.91 39.41
C SER A 832 11.82 -50.19 39.81
N SER A 833 11.51 -51.06 38.84
CA SER A 833 10.78 -52.31 39.09
C SER A 833 11.67 -53.36 39.75
N LEU A 834 12.95 -53.50 39.36
CA LEU A 834 13.90 -54.38 40.05
C LEU A 834 14.22 -53.90 41.48
N ALA A 835 14.31 -52.58 41.72
CA ALA A 835 14.50 -52.02 43.06
C ALA A 835 13.33 -52.37 44.01
N SER A 836 12.10 -52.40 43.47
CA SER A 836 10.91 -52.80 44.23
C SER A 836 10.90 -54.31 44.58
N ALA A 837 11.27 -55.18 43.62
CA ALA A 837 11.37 -56.62 43.83
C ALA A 837 12.49 -56.99 44.82
N MET A 838 13.62 -56.29 44.79
CA MET A 838 14.72 -56.49 45.74
C MET A 838 14.42 -55.98 47.15
N THR A 839 13.60 -54.93 47.30
CA THR A 839 13.13 -54.48 48.63
C THR A 839 12.33 -55.59 49.33
N GLN A 840 11.62 -56.40 48.55
CA GLN A 840 10.91 -57.60 49.05
C GLN A 840 11.88 -58.72 49.45
N MET A 841 12.93 -58.97 48.66
CA MET A 841 13.97 -59.98 48.93
C MET A 841 14.92 -59.59 50.09
N ALA A 842 15.17 -58.29 50.28
CA ALA A 842 16.01 -57.73 51.35
C ALA A 842 15.46 -57.95 52.77
N SER A 843 14.19 -58.35 52.90
CA SER A 843 13.59 -58.72 54.19
C SER A 843 14.15 -60.03 54.79
N GLN A 844 14.83 -60.86 53.99
CA GLN A 844 15.39 -62.15 54.42
C GLN A 844 16.92 -62.20 54.48
N ILE A 845 17.62 -61.30 53.81
CA ILE A 845 19.09 -61.27 53.70
C ILE A 845 19.53 -59.86 54.08
N GLY A 846 20.17 -59.72 55.24
CA GLY A 846 20.32 -58.45 55.96
C GLY A 846 20.83 -57.24 55.14
N PRO A 847 20.63 -56.02 55.66
CA PRO A 847 20.63 -54.77 54.88
C PRO A 847 21.93 -54.49 54.10
N GLN A 848 23.10 -54.94 54.57
CA GLN A 848 24.38 -54.71 53.87
C GLN A 848 24.60 -55.55 52.62
N LEU A 849 24.06 -56.78 52.53
CA LEU A 849 24.27 -57.64 51.35
C LEU A 849 23.32 -57.25 50.20
N SER A 850 22.12 -56.79 50.54
CA SER A 850 21.09 -56.37 49.59
C SER A 850 21.55 -55.23 48.69
N GLN A 851 22.26 -54.24 49.25
CA GLN A 851 22.66 -53.04 48.52
C GLN A 851 23.78 -53.31 47.50
N THR A 852 24.72 -54.20 47.84
CA THR A 852 25.82 -54.60 46.94
C THR A 852 25.30 -55.49 45.80
N LEU A 853 24.42 -56.45 46.11
CA LEU A 853 23.85 -57.36 45.12
C LEU A 853 22.92 -56.63 44.13
N ALA A 854 22.14 -55.65 44.62
CA ALA A 854 21.32 -54.78 43.78
C ALA A 854 22.18 -53.99 42.78
N SER A 855 23.29 -53.40 43.23
CA SER A 855 24.18 -52.66 42.33
C SER A 855 24.87 -53.55 41.28
N ASN A 856 25.22 -54.78 41.64
CA ASN A 856 25.86 -55.73 40.73
C ASN A 856 24.87 -56.30 39.70
N MET A 857 23.60 -56.50 40.07
CA MET A 857 22.54 -56.91 39.14
C MET A 857 22.11 -55.80 38.19
N GLN A 858 22.03 -54.56 38.68
CA GLN A 858 21.71 -53.39 37.84
C GLN A 858 22.73 -53.20 36.71
N ASN A 859 23.98 -53.60 36.93
CA ASN A 859 25.04 -53.55 35.93
C ASN A 859 25.10 -54.78 35.00
N ALA A 860 24.36 -55.85 35.31
CA ALA A 860 24.34 -57.11 34.56
C ALA A 860 23.21 -57.17 33.52
N PHE A 861 22.14 -56.40 33.69
CA PHE A 861 21.01 -56.37 32.76
C PHE A 861 21.16 -55.23 31.74
N THR A 862 21.08 -55.53 30.44
CA THR A 862 21.17 -54.53 29.36
C THR A 862 20.13 -54.79 28.28
N VAL A 863 19.41 -53.76 27.84
CA VAL A 863 18.43 -53.83 26.74
C VAL A 863 19.01 -53.18 25.49
N ASP A 864 18.94 -53.91 24.38
CA ASP A 864 19.30 -53.47 23.04
C ASP A 864 18.08 -52.78 22.39
N ALA A 865 18.00 -51.46 22.60
CA ALA A 865 16.83 -50.66 22.19
C ALA A 865 16.54 -50.73 20.68
N ALA A 866 17.59 -50.86 19.86
CA ALA A 866 17.46 -50.97 18.41
C ALA A 866 16.83 -52.31 17.98
N ALA A 867 17.21 -53.41 18.63
CA ALA A 867 16.60 -54.72 18.36
C ALA A 867 15.13 -54.80 18.82
N PHE A 868 14.79 -54.12 19.92
CA PHE A 868 13.42 -54.06 20.43
C PHE A 868 12.50 -53.25 19.50
N ALA A 869 12.94 -52.09 19.01
CA ALA A 869 12.17 -51.25 18.12
C ALA A 869 11.86 -51.92 16.77
N ASN A 870 12.80 -52.68 16.22
CA ASN A 870 12.62 -53.41 14.97
C ASN A 870 11.61 -54.57 15.06
N ALA A 871 11.14 -54.90 16.26
CA ALA A 871 10.22 -56.01 16.48
C ALA A 871 8.74 -55.62 16.43
N ILE A 872 8.40 -54.34 16.25
CA ILE A 872 7.02 -53.85 16.21
C ILE A 872 6.77 -53.17 14.86
N GLN A 873 5.79 -53.64 14.08
CA GLN A 873 5.43 -53.13 12.75
C GLN A 873 3.99 -52.61 12.73
N PHE A 874 3.76 -51.50 12.00
CA PHE A 874 2.46 -50.85 11.82
C PHE A 874 1.83 -51.28 10.50
N ASN A 875 0.60 -51.80 10.52
CA ASN A 875 -0.10 -52.34 9.34
C ASN A 875 -1.34 -51.50 9.02
N MET A 876 -1.18 -50.31 8.46
CA MET A 876 -2.31 -49.56 7.88
C MET A 876 -1.94 -49.06 6.48
N ASP A 877 -2.88 -49.16 5.55
CA ASP A 877 -2.82 -48.49 4.25
C ASP A 877 -3.78 -47.28 4.17
N ALA A 878 -3.81 -46.60 3.03
CA ALA A 878 -4.67 -45.43 2.81
C ALA A 878 -6.17 -45.78 2.80
N GLU A 879 -6.54 -47.01 2.45
CA GLU A 879 -7.93 -47.49 2.43
C GLU A 879 -8.43 -47.74 3.85
N ASP A 880 -7.59 -48.30 4.72
CA ASP A 880 -7.88 -48.50 6.14
C ASP A 880 -8.09 -47.18 6.89
N LEU A 881 -7.26 -46.17 6.61
CA LEU A 881 -7.42 -44.83 7.19
C LEU A 881 -8.70 -44.15 6.69
N THR A 882 -9.00 -44.29 5.40
CA THR A 882 -10.23 -43.75 4.80
C THR A 882 -11.47 -44.41 5.37
N SER A 883 -11.45 -45.74 5.54
CA SER A 883 -12.52 -46.51 6.18
C SER A 883 -12.74 -46.08 7.63
N LEU A 884 -11.66 -45.91 8.40
CA LEU A 884 -11.72 -45.43 9.77
C LEU A 884 -12.29 -44.00 9.86
N MET A 885 -11.85 -43.10 8.99
CA MET A 885 -12.38 -41.73 8.90
C MET A 885 -13.85 -41.71 8.45
N THR A 886 -14.23 -42.58 7.51
CA THR A 886 -15.61 -42.70 7.01
C THR A 886 -16.56 -43.23 8.08
N ASN A 887 -16.13 -44.23 8.84
CA ASN A 887 -16.93 -44.78 9.95
C ASN A 887 -17.07 -43.77 11.10
N TYR A 888 -16.03 -42.99 11.40
CA TYR A 888 -16.09 -41.93 12.40
C TYR A 888 -16.99 -40.76 11.95
N ALA A 889 -16.91 -40.37 10.68
CA ALA A 889 -17.78 -39.36 10.08
C ALA A 889 -19.25 -39.84 9.96
N ASN A 890 -19.49 -41.14 9.79
CA ASN A 890 -20.84 -41.69 9.81
C ASN A 890 -21.39 -41.78 11.23
N ALA A 891 -20.55 -42.07 12.24
CA ALA A 891 -20.97 -42.07 13.63
C ALA A 891 -21.42 -40.68 14.11
N SER A 892 -20.78 -39.60 13.64
CA SER A 892 -21.20 -38.22 13.95
C SER A 892 -22.51 -37.80 13.24
N LYS A 893 -22.93 -38.52 12.19
CA LYS A 893 -24.25 -38.32 11.54
C LYS A 893 -25.41 -38.88 12.36
N LEU A 894 -25.16 -39.78 13.30
CA LEU A 894 -26.18 -40.42 14.15
C LEU A 894 -26.51 -39.52 15.36
N THR A 895 -27.17 -38.39 15.10
CA THR A 895 -27.60 -37.42 16.12
C THR A 895 -29.01 -36.91 15.86
N TYR A 896 -29.66 -36.41 16.91
CA TYR A 896 -30.99 -35.81 16.84
C TYR A 896 -31.08 -34.68 15.79
N ASP A 897 -30.12 -33.74 15.81
CA ASP A 897 -30.12 -32.60 14.90
C ASP A 897 -29.90 -33.03 13.44
N ASN A 898 -29.01 -34.00 13.20
CA ASN A 898 -28.79 -34.53 11.85
C ASN A 898 -30.00 -35.29 11.32
N ASN A 899 -30.76 -35.99 12.17
CA ASN A 899 -32.02 -36.59 11.74
C ASN A 899 -33.02 -35.54 11.29
N LEU A 900 -33.16 -34.44 12.03
CA LEU A 900 -34.06 -33.35 11.64
C LEU A 900 -33.64 -32.70 10.32
N ILE A 901 -32.35 -32.42 10.13
CA ILE A 901 -31.79 -31.89 8.88
C ILE A 901 -32.06 -32.88 7.72
N THR A 902 -31.80 -34.17 7.94
CA THR A 902 -32.04 -35.24 6.95
C THR A 902 -33.51 -35.32 6.52
N LEU A 903 -34.44 -35.06 7.44
CA LEU A 903 -35.87 -35.02 7.17
C LEU A 903 -36.34 -33.69 6.56
N GLY A 904 -35.44 -32.73 6.36
CA GLY A 904 -35.73 -31.40 5.84
C GLY A 904 -36.48 -30.51 6.83
N TYR A 905 -36.32 -30.74 8.14
CA TYR A 905 -36.84 -29.88 9.19
C TYR A 905 -35.80 -28.85 9.62
N ALA A 906 -36.22 -27.59 9.77
CA ALA A 906 -35.43 -26.53 10.38
C ALA A 906 -36.35 -25.61 11.22
N ASP A 907 -35.76 -24.95 12.23
CA ASP A 907 -36.44 -23.90 13.02
C ASP A 907 -36.08 -22.54 12.39
N GLU A 908 -37.11 -21.74 12.08
CA GLU A 908 -36.96 -20.39 11.52
C GLU A 908 -36.11 -19.46 12.42
N ASN A 909 -36.03 -19.74 13.73
CA ASN A 909 -35.22 -18.95 14.65
C ASN A 909 -33.78 -19.45 14.77
N ASP A 910 -33.42 -20.59 14.18
CA ASP A 910 -32.10 -21.23 14.31
C ASP A 910 -31.57 -21.64 12.92
N PRO A 911 -31.11 -20.66 12.12
CA PRO A 911 -30.59 -20.92 10.78
C PRO A 911 -29.29 -21.74 10.83
N GLN A 912 -29.00 -22.48 9.76
CA GLN A 912 -27.74 -23.22 9.61
C GLN A 912 -26.59 -22.31 9.20
N SER A 913 -26.87 -21.26 8.42
CA SER A 913 -25.91 -20.20 8.17
C SER A 913 -26.60 -18.86 7.90
N VAL A 914 -25.85 -17.78 8.13
CA VAL A 914 -26.25 -16.40 7.84
C VAL A 914 -25.24 -15.82 6.87
N LYS A 915 -25.73 -15.26 5.76
CA LYS A 915 -24.94 -14.54 4.77
C LYS A 915 -25.29 -13.07 4.85
N ILE A 916 -24.31 -12.25 5.19
CA ILE A 916 -24.46 -10.79 5.28
C ILE A 916 -23.77 -10.18 4.06
N PHE A 917 -24.47 -9.33 3.32
CA PHE A 917 -23.97 -8.69 2.09
C PHE A 917 -23.71 -7.20 2.33
N PRO A 918 -22.48 -6.79 2.73
CA PRO A 918 -22.16 -5.38 2.95
C PRO A 918 -22.25 -4.57 1.66
N VAL A 919 -22.57 -3.27 1.78
CA VAL A 919 -22.63 -2.37 0.61
C VAL A 919 -21.25 -2.11 0.01
N ASP A 920 -20.24 -1.89 0.85
CA ASP A 920 -18.84 -1.67 0.48
C ASP A 920 -17.90 -2.15 1.59
N PHE A 921 -16.58 -2.02 1.39
CA PHE A 921 -15.59 -2.51 2.35
C PHE A 921 -15.59 -1.72 3.66
N GLU A 922 -15.86 -0.41 3.62
CA GLU A 922 -15.99 0.36 4.86
C GLU A 922 -17.22 -0.05 5.67
N ALA A 923 -18.33 -0.33 4.99
CA ALA A 923 -19.55 -0.84 5.57
C ALA A 923 -19.31 -2.24 6.17
N LYS A 924 -18.55 -3.08 5.47
CA LYS A 924 -18.12 -4.39 5.99
C LYS A 924 -17.29 -4.27 7.26
N GLU A 925 -16.31 -3.37 7.33
CA GLU A 925 -15.55 -3.12 8.56
C GLU A 925 -16.47 -2.66 9.71
N ARG A 926 -17.49 -1.85 9.42
CA ARG A 926 -18.52 -1.47 10.41
C ARG A 926 -19.39 -2.66 10.85
N VAL A 927 -19.72 -3.57 9.93
CA VAL A 927 -20.43 -4.82 10.24
C VAL A 927 -19.58 -5.73 11.12
N ILE A 928 -18.30 -5.94 10.78
CA ILE A 928 -17.34 -6.71 11.58
C ILE A 928 -17.21 -6.11 12.98
N ALA A 929 -17.00 -4.79 13.08
CA ALA A 929 -16.93 -4.10 14.36
C ALA A 929 -18.21 -4.28 15.21
N SER A 930 -19.38 -4.36 14.58
CA SER A 930 -20.65 -4.61 15.28
C SER A 930 -20.76 -6.05 15.78
N ILE A 931 -20.23 -7.03 15.03
CA ILE A 931 -20.14 -8.44 15.45
C ILE A 931 -19.11 -8.60 16.58
N ASP A 932 -17.96 -7.93 16.50
CA ASP A 932 -16.94 -7.93 17.54
C ASP A 932 -17.44 -7.29 18.83
N GLU A 933 -18.27 -6.24 18.73
CA GLU A 933 -18.94 -5.65 19.89
C GLU A 933 -19.94 -6.63 20.53
N TYR A 934 -20.72 -7.35 19.72
CA TYR A 934 -21.58 -8.44 20.20
C TYR A 934 -20.76 -9.52 20.91
N ASN A 935 -19.66 -9.97 20.30
CA ASN A 935 -18.76 -10.97 20.89
C ASN A 935 -18.18 -10.51 22.23
N SER A 936 -17.68 -9.27 22.28
CA SER A 936 -17.15 -8.65 23.49
C SER A 936 -18.21 -8.57 24.61
N GLN A 937 -19.48 -8.33 24.26
CA GLN A 937 -20.59 -8.33 25.23
C GLN A 937 -20.89 -9.73 25.76
N MET A 938 -20.86 -10.76 24.90
CA MET A 938 -21.07 -12.15 25.32
C MET A 938 -19.92 -12.65 26.21
N GLU A 939 -18.67 -12.34 25.88
CA GLU A 939 -17.50 -12.64 26.72
C GLU A 939 -17.59 -11.91 28.08
N ALA A 940 -17.97 -10.63 28.09
CA ALA A 940 -18.16 -9.87 29.32
C ALA A 940 -19.30 -10.42 30.20
N ALA A 941 -20.30 -11.07 29.59
CA ALA A 941 -21.38 -11.78 30.28
C ALA A 941 -21.00 -13.20 30.73
N GLY A 942 -19.85 -13.73 30.27
CA GLY A 942 -19.40 -15.10 30.53
C GLY A 942 -20.16 -16.16 29.71
N GLU A 943 -20.73 -15.76 28.57
CA GLU A 943 -21.47 -16.61 27.63
C GLU A 943 -20.60 -16.94 26.41
N ASP A 944 -19.45 -17.59 26.64
CA ASP A 944 -18.44 -17.91 25.60
C ASP A 944 -18.99 -18.79 24.46
N ASP A 945 -20.07 -19.54 24.74
CA ASP A 945 -20.83 -20.36 23.78
C ASP A 945 -21.59 -19.52 22.75
N LYS A 946 -21.88 -18.25 23.05
CA LYS A 946 -22.60 -17.34 22.14
C LYS A 946 -21.71 -16.49 21.27
N VAL A 947 -20.40 -16.48 21.52
CA VAL A 947 -19.43 -15.73 20.71
C VAL A 947 -19.38 -16.31 19.30
N ILE A 948 -19.53 -15.47 18.29
CA ILE A 948 -19.63 -15.84 16.88
C ILE A 948 -18.27 -15.83 16.22
N LEU A 949 -17.94 -16.97 15.60
CA LEU A 949 -16.81 -17.12 14.70
C LEU A 949 -17.29 -16.97 13.25
N TYR A 950 -16.61 -16.14 12.47
CA TYR A 950 -16.95 -15.85 11.08
C TYR A 950 -15.73 -16.04 10.18
N THR A 951 -15.95 -16.17 8.87
CA THR A 951 -14.87 -16.32 7.88
C THR A 951 -14.92 -15.19 6.86
N ASP A 952 -13.81 -14.46 6.70
CA ASP A 952 -13.69 -13.35 5.75
C ASP A 952 -12.56 -13.54 4.72
N TYR A 953 -12.82 -14.37 3.70
CA TYR A 953 -11.87 -14.61 2.63
C TYR A 953 -11.53 -13.36 1.82
N MET A 954 -12.55 -12.54 1.51
CA MET A 954 -12.35 -11.37 0.64
C MET A 954 -11.60 -10.26 1.37
N GLY A 955 -11.79 -10.12 2.68
CA GLY A 955 -11.07 -9.16 3.51
C GLY A 955 -9.57 -9.40 3.49
N VAL A 956 -9.16 -10.66 3.66
CA VAL A 956 -7.73 -11.03 3.61
C VAL A 956 -7.12 -10.78 2.22
N LEU A 957 -7.85 -11.15 1.15
CA LEU A 957 -7.37 -10.97 -0.21
C LEU A 957 -7.30 -9.49 -0.64
N MET A 958 -8.37 -8.73 -0.41
CA MET A 958 -8.43 -7.31 -0.81
C MET A 958 -7.62 -6.40 0.12
N GLY A 959 -7.49 -6.74 1.40
CA GLY A 959 -6.58 -6.05 2.32
C GLY A 959 -5.15 -6.09 1.79
N SER A 960 -4.68 -7.26 1.34
CA SER A 960 -3.37 -7.41 0.71
C SER A 960 -3.20 -6.55 -0.57
N VAL A 961 -4.24 -6.46 -1.40
CA VAL A 961 -4.22 -5.61 -2.62
C VAL A 961 -4.16 -4.14 -2.25
N THR A 962 -4.96 -3.71 -1.27
CA THR A 962 -5.00 -2.33 -0.78
C THR A 962 -3.64 -1.93 -0.22
N ASP A 963 -3.03 -2.77 0.62
CA ASP A 963 -1.70 -2.55 1.20
C ASP A 963 -0.61 -2.40 0.14
N ILE A 964 -0.63 -3.24 -0.92
CA ILE A 964 0.32 -3.14 -2.03
C ILE A 964 0.18 -1.78 -2.74
N ILE A 965 -1.05 -1.32 -2.96
CA ILE A 965 -1.33 -0.08 -3.68
C ILE A 965 -0.97 1.13 -2.82
N ASP A 966 -1.23 1.08 -1.52
CA ASP A 966 -0.80 2.10 -0.57
C ASP A 966 0.73 2.18 -0.49
N MET A 967 1.42 1.04 -0.50
CA MET A 967 2.87 0.99 -0.56
C MET A 967 3.41 1.65 -1.84
N ILE A 968 2.85 1.32 -3.01
CA ILE A 968 3.23 1.94 -4.29
C ILE A 968 2.96 3.44 -4.26
N SER A 969 1.81 3.86 -3.74
CA SER A 969 1.43 5.28 -3.63
C SER A 969 2.39 6.05 -2.74
N LEU A 970 2.80 5.49 -1.61
CA LEU A 970 3.77 6.07 -0.70
C LEU A 970 5.14 6.24 -1.38
N VAL A 971 5.62 5.21 -2.08
CA VAL A 971 6.89 5.27 -2.83
C VAL A 971 6.84 6.36 -3.90
N LEU A 972 5.75 6.44 -4.67
CA LEU A 972 5.55 7.48 -5.68
C LEU A 972 5.53 8.89 -5.05
N ILE A 973 4.82 9.09 -3.94
CA ILE A 973 4.81 10.36 -3.19
C ILE A 973 6.22 10.74 -2.71
N ALA A 974 7.03 9.77 -2.27
CA ALA A 974 8.41 9.99 -1.85
C ALA A 974 9.29 10.49 -3.02
N PHE A 975 9.23 9.85 -4.19
CA PHE A 975 9.96 10.29 -5.39
C PHE A 975 9.59 11.70 -5.83
N VAL A 976 8.32 12.05 -5.72
CA VAL A 976 7.86 13.38 -6.10
C VAL A 976 8.29 14.43 -5.09
N SER A 977 8.32 14.10 -3.81
CA SER A 977 8.84 14.98 -2.76
C SER A 977 10.30 15.37 -3.04
N ILE A 978 11.12 14.42 -3.50
CA ILE A 978 12.50 14.70 -3.95
C ILE A 978 12.51 15.66 -5.15
N SER A 979 11.65 15.41 -6.14
CA SER A 979 11.53 16.25 -7.34
C SER A 979 11.10 17.69 -7.03
N LEU A 980 10.24 17.88 -6.02
CA LEU A 980 9.86 19.20 -5.50
C LEU A 980 11.05 19.95 -4.89
N VAL A 981 11.88 19.26 -4.09
CA VAL A 981 13.07 19.87 -3.47
C VAL A 981 14.06 20.32 -4.55
N VAL A 982 14.33 19.47 -5.54
CA VAL A 982 15.20 19.81 -6.69
C VAL A 982 14.65 21.03 -7.45
N SER A 983 13.33 21.06 -7.69
CA SER A 983 12.66 22.19 -8.35
C SER A 983 12.84 23.50 -7.55
N SER A 984 12.67 23.45 -6.23
CA SER A 984 12.85 24.61 -5.33
C SER A 984 14.28 25.17 -5.37
N ILE A 985 15.29 24.29 -5.33
CA ILE A 985 16.71 24.68 -5.43
C ILE A 985 16.98 25.37 -6.78
N MET A 986 16.47 24.79 -7.88
CA MET A 986 16.64 25.35 -9.21
C MET A 986 16.00 26.74 -9.35
N ILE A 987 14.81 26.94 -8.79
CA ILE A 987 14.16 28.26 -8.73
C ILE A 987 15.01 29.25 -7.92
N GLY A 988 15.60 28.82 -6.80
CA GLY A 988 16.49 29.64 -5.99
C GLY A 988 17.72 30.12 -6.77
N ILE A 989 18.39 29.22 -7.50
CA ILE A 989 19.56 29.53 -8.34
C ILE A 989 19.18 30.50 -9.47
N ILE A 990 18.07 30.24 -10.17
CA ILE A 990 17.63 31.11 -11.27
C ILE A 990 17.26 32.51 -10.75
N THR A 991 16.57 32.59 -9.61
CA THR A 991 16.22 33.87 -8.97
C THR A 991 17.49 34.61 -8.54
N TYR A 992 18.51 33.90 -8.04
CA TYR A 992 19.81 34.48 -7.71
C TYR A 992 20.52 35.08 -8.93
N ILE A 993 20.55 34.36 -10.05
CA ILE A 993 21.12 34.86 -11.32
C ILE A 993 20.34 36.12 -11.77
N SER A 994 19.00 36.12 -11.67
CA SER A 994 18.17 37.28 -12.00
C SER A 994 18.53 38.52 -11.16
N VAL A 995 18.85 38.33 -9.87
CA VAL A 995 19.31 39.41 -8.97
C VAL A 995 20.70 39.94 -9.38
N LEU A 996 21.63 39.06 -9.77
CA LEU A 996 22.96 39.46 -10.20
C LEU A 996 22.92 40.30 -11.47
N GLU A 997 22.16 39.87 -12.48
CA GLU A 997 21.99 40.59 -13.74
C GLU A 997 21.38 42.00 -13.57
N ARG A 998 20.61 42.23 -12.50
CA ARG A 998 19.90 43.50 -12.25
C ARG A 998 20.51 44.33 -11.12
N THR A 999 21.78 44.08 -10.79
CA THR A 999 22.46 44.79 -9.69
C THR A 999 22.43 46.31 -9.86
N LYS A 1000 22.68 46.81 -11.07
CA LYS A 1000 22.64 48.26 -11.38
C LYS A 1000 21.25 48.87 -11.23
N GLU A 1001 20.20 48.14 -11.65
CA GLU A 1001 18.80 48.58 -11.50
C GLU A 1001 18.40 48.69 -10.01
N ILE A 1002 18.83 47.73 -9.19
CA ILE A 1002 18.66 47.77 -7.73
C ILE A 1002 19.37 49.00 -7.16
N GLY A 1003 20.60 49.29 -7.61
CA GLY A 1003 21.36 50.48 -7.21
C GLY A 1003 20.61 51.77 -7.50
N ILE A 1004 20.05 51.91 -8.71
CA ILE A 1004 19.25 53.07 -9.14
C ILE A 1004 18.01 53.23 -8.25
N LEU A 1005 17.23 52.16 -8.05
CA LEU A 1005 16.03 52.18 -7.20
C LEU A 1005 16.35 52.57 -5.75
N ARG A 1006 17.41 51.99 -5.17
CA ARG A 1006 17.87 52.31 -3.80
C ARG A 1006 18.32 53.76 -3.70
N ALA A 1007 18.99 54.28 -4.72
CA ALA A 1007 19.46 55.67 -4.75
C ALA A 1007 18.32 56.68 -4.83
N ILE A 1008 17.26 56.38 -5.57
CA ILE A 1008 16.04 57.22 -5.65
C ILE A 1008 15.18 57.10 -4.36
N GLY A 1009 15.57 56.23 -3.42
CA GLY A 1009 14.94 56.12 -2.10
C GLY A 1009 13.99 54.93 -1.94
N ALA A 1010 14.10 53.89 -2.77
CA ALA A 1010 13.41 52.62 -2.51
C ALA A 1010 13.93 51.99 -1.22
N SER A 1011 13.02 51.56 -0.34
CA SER A 1011 13.42 50.85 0.87
C SER A 1011 13.90 49.44 0.56
N LYS A 1012 14.65 48.83 1.50
CA LYS A 1012 15.04 47.42 1.40
C LYS A 1012 13.80 46.52 1.21
N GLY A 1013 12.69 46.88 1.88
CA GLY A 1013 11.42 46.18 1.75
C GLY A 1013 10.80 46.32 0.36
N ASP A 1014 10.86 47.51 -0.25
CA ASP A 1014 10.30 47.74 -1.58
C ASP A 1014 11.06 46.95 -2.65
N VAL A 1015 12.41 46.92 -2.56
CA VAL A 1015 13.23 46.10 -3.47
C VAL A 1015 12.89 44.62 -3.30
N SER A 1016 12.80 44.12 -2.07
CA SER A 1016 12.45 42.72 -1.81
C SER A 1016 11.03 42.37 -2.30
N ARG A 1017 10.05 43.29 -2.19
CA ARG A 1017 8.68 43.09 -2.70
C ARG A 1017 8.63 42.89 -4.22
N VAL A 1018 9.46 43.61 -4.98
CA VAL A 1018 9.51 43.46 -6.44
C VAL A 1018 10.00 42.05 -6.82
N PHE A 1019 11.07 41.55 -6.18
CA PHE A 1019 11.58 40.20 -6.43
C PHE A 1019 10.64 39.10 -5.91
N ASN A 1020 10.01 39.29 -4.74
CA ASN A 1020 9.01 38.35 -4.23
C ASN A 1020 7.77 38.30 -5.13
N ALA A 1021 7.41 39.41 -5.76
CA ALA A 1021 6.35 39.43 -6.77
C ALA A 1021 6.77 38.71 -8.06
N GLU A 1022 8.05 38.75 -8.43
CA GLU A 1022 8.60 37.96 -9.55
C GLU A 1022 8.49 36.46 -9.28
N THR A 1023 8.91 36.01 -8.09
CA THR A 1023 8.80 34.60 -7.71
C THR A 1023 7.35 34.14 -7.59
N PHE A 1024 6.44 34.99 -7.09
CA PHE A 1024 5.01 34.71 -7.07
C PHE A 1024 4.43 34.46 -8.47
N ILE A 1025 4.73 35.35 -9.43
CA ILE A 1025 4.22 35.21 -10.82
C ILE A 1025 4.79 33.96 -11.47
N ILE A 1026 6.08 33.67 -11.27
CA ILE A 1026 6.72 32.47 -11.79
C ILE A 1026 6.05 31.22 -11.21
N GLY A 1027 5.78 31.18 -9.91
CA GLY A 1027 5.11 30.06 -9.27
C GLY A 1027 3.68 29.85 -9.74
N LEU A 1028 2.91 30.93 -9.90
CA LEU A 1028 1.57 30.84 -10.46
C LEU A 1028 1.61 30.29 -11.89
N ALA A 1029 2.51 30.80 -12.72
CA ALA A 1029 2.68 30.34 -14.09
C ALA A 1029 3.13 28.87 -14.15
N ALA A 1030 4.07 28.46 -13.30
CA ALA A 1030 4.56 27.08 -13.20
C ALA A 1030 3.46 26.11 -12.75
N GLY A 1031 2.66 26.50 -11.75
CA GLY A 1031 1.54 25.70 -11.26
C GLY A 1031 0.46 25.51 -12.32
N VAL A 1032 -0.01 26.60 -12.96
CA VAL A 1032 -1.01 26.54 -14.04
C VAL A 1032 -0.50 25.74 -15.22
N LEU A 1033 0.77 25.95 -15.62
CA LEU A 1033 1.39 25.19 -16.70
C LEU A 1033 1.50 23.71 -16.33
N GLY A 1034 1.89 23.39 -15.10
CA GLY A 1034 2.00 22.00 -14.63
C GLY A 1034 0.67 21.26 -14.69
N ILE A 1035 -0.39 21.84 -14.13
CA ILE A 1035 -1.75 21.26 -14.21
C ILE A 1035 -2.23 21.15 -15.66
N GLY A 1036 -2.00 22.17 -16.48
CA GLY A 1036 -2.39 22.15 -17.89
C GLY A 1036 -1.68 21.04 -18.68
N ILE A 1037 -0.38 20.83 -18.44
CA ILE A 1037 0.37 19.73 -19.04
C ILE A 1037 -0.14 18.38 -18.54
N THR A 1038 -0.38 18.23 -17.23
CA THR A 1038 -0.94 16.98 -16.69
C THR A 1038 -2.29 16.64 -17.31
N MET A 1039 -3.20 17.61 -17.44
CA MET A 1039 -4.49 17.39 -18.11
C MET A 1039 -4.32 16.96 -19.57
N LEU A 1040 -3.33 17.52 -20.28
CA LEU A 1040 -3.01 17.09 -21.65
C LEU A 1040 -2.40 15.69 -21.71
N LEU A 1041 -1.56 15.32 -20.73
CA LEU A 1041 -0.94 14.00 -20.64
C LEU A 1041 -1.92 12.90 -20.20
N ASN A 1042 -2.95 13.25 -19.43
CA ASN A 1042 -4.00 12.32 -19.05
C ASN A 1042 -4.77 11.79 -20.27
N ILE A 1043 -4.88 12.55 -21.36
CA ILE A 1043 -5.58 12.11 -22.59
C ILE A 1043 -4.92 10.86 -23.21
N PRO A 1044 -3.64 10.89 -23.64
CA PRO A 1044 -2.99 9.70 -24.16
C PRO A 1044 -2.83 8.61 -23.10
N MET A 1045 -2.65 8.98 -21.82
CA MET A 1045 -2.55 8.01 -20.73
C MET A 1045 -3.85 7.20 -20.57
N ASN A 1046 -5.01 7.86 -20.57
CA ASN A 1046 -6.30 7.18 -20.51
C ASN A 1046 -6.56 6.29 -21.73
N ILE A 1047 -6.13 6.71 -22.93
CA ILE A 1047 -6.25 5.87 -24.14
C ILE A 1047 -5.43 4.57 -23.98
N VAL A 1048 -4.20 4.68 -23.47
CA VAL A 1048 -3.34 3.50 -23.26
C VAL A 1048 -3.91 2.60 -22.16
N ILE A 1049 -4.39 3.18 -21.06
CA ILE A 1049 -5.01 2.41 -19.97
C ILE A 1049 -6.26 1.68 -20.47
N GLU A 1050 -7.12 2.35 -21.22
CA GLU A 1050 -8.34 1.75 -21.78
C GLU A 1050 -8.01 0.58 -22.72
N GLN A 1051 -6.96 0.68 -23.55
CA GLN A 1051 -6.53 -0.40 -24.44
C GLN A 1051 -5.94 -1.61 -23.70
N LEU A 1052 -5.24 -1.40 -22.60
CA LEU A 1052 -4.58 -2.47 -21.85
C LEU A 1052 -5.49 -3.14 -20.83
N SER A 1053 -6.40 -2.38 -20.21
CA SER A 1053 -7.19 -2.82 -19.05
C SER A 1053 -8.71 -2.84 -19.30
N GLY A 1054 -9.19 -2.20 -20.36
CA GLY A 1054 -10.64 -2.05 -20.63
C GLY A 1054 -11.35 -1.05 -19.71
N VAL A 1055 -10.62 -0.34 -18.84
CA VAL A 1055 -11.20 0.61 -17.86
C VAL A 1055 -11.19 2.03 -18.41
N GLN A 1056 -12.36 2.68 -18.41
CA GLN A 1056 -12.49 4.05 -18.89
C GLN A 1056 -12.08 5.08 -17.82
N SER A 1057 -11.38 6.13 -18.27
CA SER A 1057 -11.15 7.38 -17.53
C SER A 1057 -10.48 7.26 -16.16
N MET A 1058 -9.51 6.36 -15.97
CA MET A 1058 -8.80 6.25 -14.69
C MET A 1058 -8.04 7.53 -14.33
N ALA A 1059 -7.20 8.08 -15.20
CA ALA A 1059 -6.39 9.23 -14.84
C ALA A 1059 -7.18 10.56 -14.94
N ALA A 1060 -7.66 11.06 -13.80
CA ALA A 1060 -8.35 12.34 -13.69
C ALA A 1060 -7.82 13.16 -12.52
N VAL A 1061 -7.47 14.43 -12.75
CA VAL A 1061 -7.04 15.32 -11.66
C VAL A 1061 -8.28 15.92 -10.99
N PRO A 1062 -8.52 15.70 -9.68
CA PRO A 1062 -9.62 16.34 -8.98
C PRO A 1062 -9.49 17.87 -9.03
N PRO A 1063 -10.56 18.64 -9.30
CA PRO A 1063 -10.50 20.10 -9.37
C PRO A 1063 -9.93 20.75 -8.10
N ALA A 1064 -10.25 20.17 -6.93
CA ALA A 1064 -9.73 20.63 -5.65
C ALA A 1064 -8.21 20.43 -5.54
N ALA A 1065 -7.71 19.24 -5.91
CA ALA A 1065 -6.29 18.92 -5.93
C ALA A 1065 -5.52 19.83 -6.90
N ALA A 1066 -6.08 20.13 -8.08
CA ALA A 1066 -5.48 21.07 -9.04
C ALA A 1066 -5.24 22.45 -8.43
N VAL A 1067 -6.22 23.00 -7.70
CA VAL A 1067 -6.09 24.31 -7.03
C VAL A 1067 -5.05 24.25 -5.92
N ILE A 1068 -5.08 23.20 -5.10
CA ILE A 1068 -4.11 23.00 -4.01
C ILE A 1068 -2.67 22.93 -4.55
N LEU A 1069 -2.44 22.19 -5.63
CA LEU A 1069 -1.12 22.08 -6.25
C LEU A 1069 -0.61 23.40 -6.82
N ILE A 1070 -1.48 24.24 -7.40
CA ILE A 1070 -1.11 25.59 -7.84
C ILE A 1070 -0.67 26.44 -6.64
N VAL A 1071 -1.41 26.37 -5.52
CA VAL A 1071 -1.06 27.08 -4.29
C VAL A 1071 0.28 26.59 -3.74
N ILE A 1072 0.51 25.27 -3.70
CA ILE A 1072 1.78 24.67 -3.28
C ILE A 1072 2.93 25.17 -4.16
N SER A 1073 2.74 25.23 -5.48
CA SER A 1073 3.74 25.77 -6.42
C SER A 1073 4.13 27.21 -6.09
N VAL A 1074 3.14 28.07 -5.83
CA VAL A 1074 3.36 29.47 -5.42
C VAL A 1074 4.11 29.54 -4.09
N VAL A 1075 3.76 28.71 -3.11
CA VAL A 1075 4.42 28.70 -1.80
C VAL A 1075 5.87 28.26 -1.93
N LEU A 1076 6.15 27.16 -2.64
CA LEU A 1076 7.51 26.64 -2.83
C LEU A 1076 8.41 27.64 -3.55
N THR A 1077 7.91 28.27 -4.62
CA THR A 1077 8.65 29.28 -5.38
C THR A 1077 8.91 30.55 -4.58
N LEU A 1078 7.97 30.98 -3.74
CA LEU A 1078 8.17 32.07 -2.79
C LEU A 1078 9.27 31.71 -1.78
N VAL A 1079 9.23 30.51 -1.18
CA VAL A 1079 10.23 30.04 -0.21
C VAL A 1079 11.63 30.03 -0.83
N GLY A 1080 11.79 29.45 -2.02
CA GLY A 1080 13.05 29.47 -2.76
C GLY A 1080 13.52 30.88 -3.13
N GLY A 1081 12.59 31.81 -3.36
CA GLY A 1081 12.87 33.20 -3.71
C GLY A 1081 13.25 34.13 -2.54
N ILE A 1082 12.93 33.76 -1.30
CA ILE A 1082 13.17 34.63 -0.11
C ILE A 1082 14.65 34.96 0.07
N ILE A 1083 15.55 33.98 -0.09
CA ILE A 1083 16.99 34.18 0.14
C ILE A 1083 17.58 35.15 -0.90
N PRO A 1084 17.44 34.92 -2.22
CA PRO A 1084 17.92 35.86 -3.23
C PRO A 1084 17.30 37.26 -3.11
N SER A 1085 16.00 37.35 -2.83
CA SER A 1085 15.29 38.62 -2.64
C SER A 1085 15.84 39.42 -1.45
N ARG A 1086 16.12 38.74 -0.32
CA ARG A 1086 16.77 39.35 0.84
C ARG A 1086 18.19 39.81 0.51
N MET A 1087 18.96 39.02 -0.22
CA MET A 1087 20.30 39.43 -0.67
C MET A 1087 20.26 40.66 -1.58
N ALA A 1088 19.34 40.68 -2.55
CA ALA A 1088 19.12 41.82 -3.46
C ALA A 1088 18.87 43.11 -2.68
N SER A 1089 17.98 43.06 -1.67
CA SER A 1089 17.62 44.22 -0.86
C SER A 1089 18.75 44.80 -0.01
N LYS A 1090 19.79 44.00 0.28
CA LYS A 1090 20.92 44.39 1.12
C LYS A 1090 22.10 44.97 0.33
N LYS A 1091 22.05 44.96 -1.01
CA LYS A 1091 23.11 45.55 -1.84
C LYS A 1091 23.25 47.05 -1.56
N ASP A 1092 24.49 47.50 -1.44
CA ASP A 1092 24.82 48.91 -1.22
C ASP A 1092 24.63 49.69 -2.54
N PRO A 1093 23.90 50.83 -2.54
CA PRO A 1093 23.62 51.58 -3.76
C PRO A 1093 24.89 52.12 -4.42
N VAL A 1094 25.92 52.51 -3.65
CA VAL A 1094 27.16 53.07 -4.20
C VAL A 1094 27.98 51.99 -4.88
N THR A 1095 28.08 50.80 -4.29
CA THR A 1095 28.80 49.68 -4.94
C THR A 1095 28.05 49.17 -6.16
N ALA A 1096 26.72 49.07 -6.08
CA ALA A 1096 25.86 48.62 -7.19
C ALA A 1096 25.86 49.57 -8.39
N LEU A 1097 26.08 50.88 -8.17
CA LEU A 1097 26.21 51.87 -9.25
C LEU A 1097 27.63 51.98 -9.82
N ARG A 1098 28.64 51.47 -9.11
CA ARG A 1098 30.06 51.44 -9.53
C ARG A 1098 30.49 50.15 -10.23
N THR A 1099 29.70 49.09 -10.13
CA THR A 1099 30.01 47.80 -10.76
C THR A 1099 29.65 47.88 -12.25
N GLU A 1100 30.67 47.74 -13.11
CA GLU A 1100 30.52 47.30 -14.51
C GLU A 1100 30.85 45.81 -14.61
#